data_AF-A0A1S4KLI8-F1
#
_entry.id   AF-A0A1S4KLI8-F1
#
_cell.length_a   1.000
_cell.length_b   1.000
_cell.length_c   1.000
_cell.angle_alpha   90.00
_cell.angle_beta   90.00
_cell.angle_gamma   90.00
#
_symmetry.space_group_name_H-M   'P 1'
#
loop_
_entity.id
_entity.type
_entity.pdbx_description
1 polymer ?
#
loop_
_entity_poly.entity_id
_entity_poly.type
_entity_poly.pdbx_seq_one_letter_code
_entity_poly.pdbx_strand_id
1 'polypeptide(L)'
;MKFTEHLAAHITPEWRKQYILYEDMKTMLYAAVERAPSSEVVEQSIITRYLASFDEEFFQYCDKELAKINTFYSGECQRKSCQVDQKYSLRPQPLLARFRSKSQKVFGVWRTAQEVKIHTRKIHDLKLAFSEFYLSLILLQNYQNLNFTGFRKILKKHDKLLGTNLGGQWRQGYVEVAPFYTNKDIDRLIQETESLVTTMLEGGDRQKAMKRLRVPPLNDQQSPWVTFKVGLFSGAYIVLVIAVILSGVFSQSRDDWRIVFRLYRGTLLIILFMFLIGVNVYGWRTSGVNHVLIFELDPRNHLSEQHLMEMAAIFGVLWALSVLAFLYSGPLAIPTYANPLALLLLMLVFLLNPLHTMRHQARFWLLRVLGRIFAAPFFYVGFADFWLADQLNSLVPVFIDAQYFVCFYATDFQWMENSGEDPSHFTRESVVSDTAFAYLVTKICNTLPEQSTFSLSMCLRRYRDTREAFPHLANAGKYASTFFVVLFSTLFNVYRDSYPSSTSHPFFILWILSAVVSSCFTYTWDIKMDWGLFDPNQGDNRFLREEIVYSSPGYYYFAILTDLALRFGWTLSVSLTELGVIHSDLMVTILAPLEVFRRFVWNFFRLENEHLNNCGKFRAVRDISVAPIDSGNQALLVRMMDEPSGVVNR
;
A
#
# COMPACT_ATOMS: atom_id res chain seq x y z
N MET A 1 20.36 5.99 -23.22
CA MET A 1 19.89 4.95 -22.28
C MET A 1 19.99 3.60 -22.95
N LYS A 2 20.47 2.54 -22.27
CA LYS A 2 20.56 1.19 -22.90
C LYS A 2 19.14 0.65 -23.09
N PHE A 3 18.87 -0.03 -24.20
CA PHE A 3 17.51 -0.54 -24.48
C PHE A 3 16.98 -1.49 -23.40
N THR A 4 17.84 -2.29 -22.75
CA THR A 4 17.47 -3.12 -21.60
C THR A 4 16.88 -2.28 -20.46
N GLU A 5 17.53 -1.16 -20.10
CA GLU A 5 17.06 -0.24 -19.04
C GLU A 5 15.73 0.42 -19.44
N HIS A 6 15.61 0.80 -20.72
CA HIS A 6 14.37 1.39 -21.24
C HIS A 6 13.22 0.39 -21.23
N LEU A 7 13.44 -0.85 -21.68
CA LEU A 7 12.43 -1.90 -21.66
C LEU A 7 12.00 -2.19 -20.22
N ALA A 8 12.96 -2.38 -19.30
CA ALA A 8 12.67 -2.61 -17.89
C ALA A 8 11.87 -1.46 -17.24
N ALA A 9 12.14 -0.21 -17.62
CA ALA A 9 11.44 0.96 -17.09
C ALA A 9 10.02 1.17 -17.65
N HIS A 10 9.72 0.65 -18.84
CA HIS A 10 8.44 0.87 -19.55
C HIS A 10 7.57 -0.38 -19.66
N ILE A 11 8.03 -1.52 -19.13
CA ILE A 11 7.21 -2.73 -18.99
C ILE A 11 6.07 -2.43 -18.01
N THR A 12 4.87 -2.85 -18.39
CA THR A 12 3.70 -2.92 -17.51
C THR A 12 3.94 -4.05 -16.50
N PRO A 13 4.11 -3.78 -15.19
CA PRO A 13 4.40 -4.81 -14.18
C PRO A 13 3.56 -6.09 -14.27
N GLU A 14 2.25 -5.96 -14.49
CA GLU A 14 1.30 -7.09 -14.56
C GLU A 14 1.52 -7.96 -15.79
N TRP A 15 2.10 -7.40 -16.86
CA TRP A 15 2.36 -8.11 -18.10
C TRP A 15 3.83 -8.48 -18.26
N ARG A 16 4.66 -8.31 -17.21
CA ARG A 16 6.12 -8.51 -17.27
C ARG A 16 6.52 -9.82 -17.94
N LYS A 17 5.86 -10.94 -17.59
CA LYS A 17 6.12 -12.27 -18.16
C LYS A 17 5.76 -12.40 -19.65
N GLN A 18 4.83 -11.56 -20.11
CA GLN A 18 4.31 -11.57 -21.47
C GLN A 18 5.19 -10.77 -22.43
N TYR A 19 6.10 -9.93 -21.94
CA TYR A 19 7.08 -9.24 -22.79
C TYR A 19 8.17 -10.21 -23.27
N ILE A 20 8.83 -9.82 -24.36
CA ILE A 20 10.03 -10.49 -24.87
C ILE A 20 11.12 -10.56 -23.79
N LEU A 21 11.65 -11.75 -23.57
CA LEU A 21 12.77 -12.01 -22.65
C LEU A 21 14.11 -11.55 -23.26
N TYR A 22 14.22 -10.24 -23.49
CA TYR A 22 15.33 -9.63 -24.23
C TYR A 22 16.70 -9.88 -23.59
N GLU A 23 16.78 -9.89 -22.25
CA GLU A 23 18.05 -10.09 -21.55
C GLU A 23 18.52 -11.55 -21.65
N ASP A 24 17.60 -12.53 -21.57
CA ASP A 24 17.90 -13.95 -21.74
C ASP A 24 18.35 -14.27 -23.18
N MET A 25 17.68 -13.69 -24.18
CA MET A 25 18.12 -13.83 -25.58
C MET A 25 19.48 -13.18 -25.81
N LYS A 26 19.78 -12.09 -25.10
CA LYS A 26 21.06 -11.40 -25.20
C LYS A 26 22.19 -12.20 -24.52
N THR A 27 21.94 -12.82 -23.37
CA THR A 27 22.92 -13.71 -22.72
C THR A 27 23.17 -14.96 -23.56
N MET A 28 22.13 -15.52 -24.19
CA MET A 28 22.24 -16.61 -25.17
C MET A 28 23.18 -16.24 -26.33
N LEU A 29 23.01 -15.07 -26.93
CA LEU A 29 23.90 -14.59 -28.01
C LEU A 29 25.36 -14.41 -27.56
N TYR A 30 25.59 -13.84 -26.37
CA TYR A 30 26.96 -13.68 -25.87
C TYR A 30 27.62 -15.02 -25.54
N ALA A 31 26.89 -15.94 -24.93
CA ALA A 31 27.39 -17.29 -24.64
C ALA A 31 27.75 -18.05 -25.93
N ALA A 32 26.98 -17.86 -27.01
CA ALA A 32 27.26 -18.48 -28.30
C ALA A 32 28.57 -17.98 -28.93
N VAL A 33 28.82 -16.66 -28.85
CA VAL A 33 30.06 -16.04 -29.33
C VAL A 33 31.26 -16.46 -28.47
N GLU A 34 31.09 -16.53 -27.14
CA GLU A 34 32.16 -16.93 -26.23
C GLU A 34 32.56 -18.40 -26.38
N ARG A 35 31.59 -19.28 -26.65
CA ARG A 35 31.80 -20.71 -26.89
C ARG A 35 32.17 -21.04 -28.34
N ALA A 36 32.22 -20.05 -29.23
CA ALA A 36 32.51 -20.28 -30.63
C ALA A 36 33.94 -20.84 -30.81
N PRO A 37 34.12 -21.95 -31.56
CA PRO A 37 35.46 -22.47 -31.83
C PRO A 37 36.30 -21.45 -32.59
N SER A 38 37.56 -21.27 -32.20
CA SER A 38 38.48 -20.37 -32.92
C SER A 38 38.79 -20.91 -34.32
N SER A 39 38.76 -20.03 -35.31
CA SER A 39 39.15 -20.32 -36.71
C SER A 39 40.61 -20.73 -36.85
N GLU A 40 41.44 -20.51 -35.83
CA GLU A 40 42.84 -20.93 -35.80
C GLU A 40 43.02 -22.39 -35.36
N VAL A 41 42.01 -22.96 -34.68
CA VAL A 41 42.13 -24.26 -34.00
C VAL A 41 41.30 -25.35 -34.67
N VAL A 42 40.24 -24.98 -35.40
CA VAL A 42 39.23 -25.92 -35.92
C VAL A 42 38.92 -25.63 -37.39
N GLU A 43 38.65 -26.69 -38.17
CA GLU A 43 38.19 -26.56 -39.56
C GLU A 43 36.92 -25.71 -39.68
N GLN A 44 36.85 -24.93 -40.76
CA GLN A 44 35.72 -24.04 -41.07
C GLN A 44 34.36 -24.77 -41.12
N SER A 45 34.37 -26.06 -41.47
CA SER A 45 33.20 -26.94 -41.53
C SER A 45 32.52 -27.11 -40.16
N ILE A 46 33.32 -27.21 -39.09
CA ILE A 46 32.85 -27.40 -37.72
C ILE A 46 32.28 -26.08 -37.16
N ILE A 47 32.93 -24.95 -37.47
CA ILE A 47 32.43 -23.62 -37.09
C ILE A 47 31.07 -23.35 -37.74
N THR A 48 30.94 -23.68 -39.03
CA THR A 48 29.67 -23.54 -39.77
C THR A 48 28.58 -24.41 -39.15
N ARG A 49 28.89 -25.66 -38.77
CA ARG A 49 27.94 -26.56 -38.11
C ARG A 49 27.52 -26.06 -36.72
N TYR A 50 28.47 -25.51 -35.95
CA TYR A 50 28.19 -24.94 -34.64
C TYR A 50 27.24 -23.74 -34.75
N LEU A 51 27.53 -22.81 -35.66
CA LEU A 51 26.67 -21.64 -35.89
C LEU A 51 25.29 -22.04 -36.40
N ALA A 52 25.19 -23.01 -37.30
CA ALA A 52 23.90 -23.52 -37.78
C ALA A 52 23.06 -24.15 -36.65
N SER A 53 23.71 -24.92 -35.75
CA SER A 53 23.03 -25.49 -34.58
C SER A 53 22.56 -24.41 -33.61
N PHE A 54 23.35 -23.35 -33.42
CA PHE A 54 22.97 -22.22 -32.58
C PHE A 54 21.81 -21.41 -33.19
N ASP A 55 21.86 -21.13 -34.50
CA ASP A 55 20.80 -20.43 -35.20
C ASP A 55 19.46 -21.18 -35.05
N GLU A 56 19.47 -22.51 -35.16
CA GLU A 56 18.27 -23.34 -34.94
C GLU A 56 17.72 -23.18 -33.52
N GLU A 57 18.56 -23.27 -32.48
CA GLU A 57 18.15 -23.07 -31.08
C GLU A 57 17.61 -21.65 -30.84
N PHE A 58 18.31 -20.64 -31.37
CA PHE A 58 17.94 -19.23 -31.23
C PHE A 58 16.60 -18.91 -31.91
N PHE A 59 16.38 -19.38 -33.13
CA PHE A 59 15.11 -19.15 -33.83
C PHE A 59 13.96 -19.97 -33.25
N GLN A 60 14.19 -21.17 -32.73
CA GLN A 60 13.18 -21.90 -31.94
C GLN A 60 12.78 -21.13 -30.68
N TYR A 61 13.73 -20.47 -30.01
CA TYR A 61 13.43 -19.59 -28.87
C TYR A 61 12.64 -18.35 -29.32
N CYS A 62 13.00 -17.75 -30.46
CA CYS A 62 12.25 -16.64 -31.06
C CYS A 62 10.80 -17.03 -31.39
N ASP A 63 10.56 -18.22 -31.93
CA ASP A 63 9.23 -18.75 -32.24
C ASP A 63 8.38 -18.89 -30.97
N LYS A 64 8.94 -19.44 -29.89
CA LYS A 64 8.27 -19.55 -28.59
C LYS A 64 7.86 -18.18 -28.04
N GLU A 65 8.79 -17.23 -28.05
CA GLU A 65 8.53 -15.87 -27.59
C GLU A 65 7.49 -15.14 -28.46
N LEU A 66 7.55 -15.32 -29.79
CA LEU A 66 6.60 -14.73 -30.72
C LEU A 66 5.20 -15.32 -30.55
N ALA A 67 5.09 -16.64 -30.35
CA ALA A 67 3.82 -17.32 -30.09
C ALA A 67 3.18 -16.84 -28.77
N LYS A 68 3.98 -16.70 -27.71
CA LYS A 68 3.56 -16.12 -26.42
C LYS A 68 2.96 -14.73 -26.61
N ILE A 69 3.71 -13.84 -27.28
CA ILE A 69 3.31 -12.44 -27.51
C ILE A 69 2.04 -12.36 -28.37
N ASN A 70 1.95 -13.14 -29.44
CA ASN A 70 0.77 -13.20 -30.31
C ASN A 70 -0.48 -13.67 -29.57
N THR A 71 -0.36 -14.72 -28.76
CA THR A 71 -1.47 -15.30 -28.01
C THR A 71 -2.01 -14.29 -26.99
N PHE A 72 -1.10 -13.65 -26.24
CA PHE A 72 -1.47 -12.63 -25.27
C PHE A 72 -2.12 -11.41 -25.94
N TYR A 73 -1.50 -10.85 -26.98
CA TYR A 73 -2.02 -9.66 -27.66
C TYR A 73 -3.40 -9.91 -28.29
N SER A 74 -3.58 -11.04 -28.98
CA SER A 74 -4.84 -11.35 -29.65
C SER A 74 -5.98 -11.55 -28.64
N GLY A 75 -5.71 -12.24 -27.52
CA GLY A 75 -6.67 -12.41 -26.43
C GLY A 75 -7.09 -11.08 -25.80
N GLU A 76 -6.13 -10.19 -25.55
CA GLU A 76 -6.40 -8.87 -24.99
C GLU A 76 -7.15 -7.95 -25.96
N CYS A 77 -6.80 -7.95 -27.25
CA CYS A 77 -7.53 -7.20 -28.28
C CYS A 77 -8.99 -7.66 -28.37
N GLN A 78 -9.24 -8.97 -28.42
CA GLN A 78 -10.60 -9.50 -28.51
C GLN A 78 -11.42 -9.19 -27.26
N ARG A 79 -10.82 -9.29 -26.06
CA ARG A 79 -11.46 -8.91 -24.80
C ARG A 79 -11.84 -7.42 -24.78
N LYS A 80 -10.96 -6.54 -25.29
CA LYS A 80 -11.19 -5.09 -25.34
C LYS A 80 -12.27 -4.71 -26.35
N SER A 81 -12.30 -5.34 -27.52
CA SER A 81 -13.39 -5.16 -28.49
C SER A 81 -14.74 -5.53 -27.88
N CYS A 82 -14.85 -6.69 -27.20
CA CYS A 82 -16.08 -7.08 -26.51
C CYS A 82 -16.51 -6.09 -25.40
N GLN A 83 -15.55 -5.53 -24.66
CA GLN A 83 -15.84 -4.51 -23.63
C GLN A 83 -16.37 -3.20 -24.24
N VAL A 84 -15.85 -2.81 -25.41
CA VAL A 84 -16.33 -1.65 -26.15
C VAL A 84 -17.77 -1.88 -26.58
N ASP A 85 -18.08 -3.01 -27.20
CA ASP A 85 -19.44 -3.35 -27.65
C ASP A 85 -20.43 -3.39 -26.48
N GLN A 86 -20.03 -3.96 -25.34
CA GLN A 86 -20.84 -3.98 -24.12
C GLN A 86 -21.08 -2.57 -23.56
N LYS A 87 -20.07 -1.69 -23.59
CA LYS A 87 -20.19 -0.29 -23.15
C LYS A 87 -20.97 0.58 -24.14
N TYR A 88 -20.91 0.30 -25.44
CA TYR A 88 -21.77 0.88 -26.47
C TYR A 88 -23.24 0.49 -26.27
N SER A 89 -23.49 -0.74 -25.83
CA SER A 89 -24.84 -1.26 -25.54
C SER A 89 -25.49 -0.58 -24.33
N LEU A 90 -24.70 -0.03 -23.41
CA LEU A 90 -25.15 0.75 -22.24
C LEU A 90 -25.54 2.19 -22.58
N ARG A 91 -25.85 2.46 -23.85
CA ARG A 91 -26.30 3.75 -24.38
C ARG A 91 -27.36 4.37 -23.46
N PRO A 92 -27.09 5.52 -22.82
CA PRO A 92 -28.17 6.35 -22.33
C PRO A 92 -28.91 6.82 -23.59
N GLN A 93 -30.11 6.29 -23.86
CA GLN A 93 -30.99 6.92 -24.82
C GLN A 93 -31.11 8.41 -24.44
N PRO A 94 -31.12 9.33 -25.41
CA PRO A 94 -31.16 10.76 -25.11
C PRO A 94 -32.53 11.13 -24.52
N LEU A 95 -32.69 10.98 -23.21
CA LEU A 95 -33.74 11.65 -22.43
C LEU A 95 -33.57 13.19 -22.47
N LEU A 96 -32.43 13.68 -22.95
CA LEU A 96 -32.22 15.10 -23.29
C LEU A 96 -33.23 15.63 -24.31
N ALA A 97 -33.80 14.78 -25.18
CA ALA A 97 -34.89 15.18 -26.07
C ALA A 97 -36.24 15.35 -25.33
N ARG A 98 -36.43 14.66 -24.20
CA ARG A 98 -37.68 14.69 -23.42
C ARG A 98 -37.74 15.86 -22.42
N PHE A 99 -36.59 16.45 -22.09
CA PHE A 99 -36.49 17.60 -21.16
C PHE A 99 -36.78 18.97 -21.80
N ARG A 100 -36.86 19.07 -23.14
CA ARG A 100 -37.22 20.34 -23.80
C ARG A 100 -38.72 20.62 -23.89
N SER A 101 -39.60 19.66 -23.55
CA SER A 101 -41.03 19.74 -23.86
C SER A 101 -41.99 19.88 -22.67
N LYS A 102 -41.52 19.99 -21.42
CA LYS A 102 -42.44 20.16 -20.28
C LYS A 102 -42.03 21.31 -19.37
N SER A 103 -42.32 22.51 -19.84
CA SER A 103 -42.70 23.60 -18.93
C SER A 103 -44.08 23.25 -18.37
N GLN A 104 -44.13 22.83 -17.10
CA GLN A 104 -45.15 23.22 -16.10
C GLN A 104 -45.20 22.27 -14.90
N LYS A 105 -45.27 22.91 -13.72
CA LYS A 105 -45.69 22.46 -12.38
C LYS A 105 -44.60 22.05 -11.37
N VAL A 106 -44.65 22.78 -10.24
CA VAL A 106 -43.64 22.98 -9.18
C VAL A 106 -43.67 21.91 -8.07
N PHE A 107 -44.20 20.71 -8.31
CA PHE A 107 -44.32 19.65 -7.28
C PHE A 107 -43.47 18.40 -7.59
N GLY A 108 -42.19 18.60 -7.95
CA GLY A 108 -41.30 17.49 -8.34
C GLY A 108 -39.82 17.62 -7.94
N VAL A 109 -39.43 18.62 -7.15
CA VAL A 109 -38.01 18.98 -6.95
C VAL A 109 -37.20 17.88 -6.25
N TRP A 110 -37.80 17.08 -5.36
CA TRP A 110 -37.10 16.04 -4.60
C TRP A 110 -36.85 14.75 -5.39
N ARG A 111 -37.81 14.27 -6.19
CA ARG A 111 -37.60 13.12 -7.10
C ARG A 111 -36.62 13.46 -8.22
N THR A 112 -36.71 14.68 -8.76
CA THR A 112 -35.80 15.14 -9.82
C THR A 112 -34.37 15.28 -9.32
N ALA A 113 -34.16 15.78 -8.10
CA ALA A 113 -32.82 15.84 -7.50
C ALA A 113 -32.22 14.45 -7.23
N GLN A 114 -33.03 13.49 -6.80
CA GLN A 114 -32.57 12.12 -6.54
C GLN A 114 -32.26 11.35 -7.85
N GLU A 115 -33.08 11.53 -8.90
CA GLU A 115 -32.81 10.99 -10.24
C GLU A 115 -31.59 11.65 -10.89
N VAL A 116 -31.43 12.98 -10.75
CA VAL A 116 -30.23 13.70 -11.21
C VAL A 116 -28.99 13.23 -10.45
N LYS A 117 -29.08 12.97 -9.14
CA LYS A 117 -27.97 12.49 -8.29
C LYS A 117 -27.58 11.04 -8.61
N ILE A 118 -28.56 10.18 -8.91
CA ILE A 118 -28.34 8.81 -9.41
C ILE A 118 -27.71 8.85 -10.81
N HIS A 119 -28.18 9.75 -11.69
CA HIS A 119 -27.64 9.90 -13.03
C HIS A 119 -26.23 10.52 -13.04
N THR A 120 -25.93 11.47 -12.16
CA THR A 120 -24.58 12.05 -12.01
C THR A 120 -23.60 11.04 -11.42
N ARG A 121 -24.00 10.21 -10.45
CA ARG A 121 -23.19 9.08 -9.98
C ARG A 121 -22.90 8.09 -11.10
N LYS A 122 -23.94 7.65 -11.83
CA LYS A 122 -23.77 6.79 -13.01
C LYS A 122 -22.83 7.40 -14.06
N ILE A 123 -22.95 8.69 -14.37
CA ILE A 123 -22.06 9.38 -15.31
C ILE A 123 -20.62 9.45 -14.77
N HIS A 124 -20.43 9.70 -13.48
CA HIS A 124 -19.10 9.73 -12.86
C HIS A 124 -18.43 8.35 -12.96
N ASP A 125 -19.16 7.29 -12.63
CA ASP A 125 -18.67 5.90 -12.70
C ASP A 125 -18.40 5.48 -14.15
N LEU A 126 -19.25 5.92 -15.11
CA LEU A 126 -19.01 5.78 -16.55
C LEU A 126 -17.74 6.52 -16.98
N LYS A 127 -17.54 7.78 -16.54
CA LYS A 127 -16.34 8.57 -16.84
C LYS A 127 -15.08 7.90 -16.33
N LEU A 128 -15.12 7.29 -15.14
CA LEU A 128 -14.01 6.51 -14.61
C LEU A 128 -13.77 5.24 -15.44
N ALA A 129 -14.82 4.46 -15.71
CA ALA A 129 -14.73 3.23 -16.48
C ALA A 129 -14.26 3.41 -17.94
N PHE A 130 -14.53 4.57 -18.55
CA PHE A 130 -13.98 4.93 -19.86
C PHE A 130 -12.53 5.40 -19.79
N SER A 131 -12.12 6.08 -18.71
CA SER A 131 -10.72 6.44 -18.46
C SER A 131 -9.85 5.19 -18.29
N GLU A 132 -10.31 4.23 -17.49
CA GLU A 132 -9.63 2.94 -17.27
C GLU A 132 -9.51 2.15 -18.57
N PHE A 133 -10.60 2.10 -19.34
CA PHE A 133 -10.62 1.40 -20.61
C PHE A 133 -9.67 2.03 -21.64
N TYR A 134 -9.70 3.36 -21.77
CA TYR A 134 -8.76 4.07 -22.63
C TYR A 134 -7.31 3.79 -22.23
N LEU A 135 -7.00 3.83 -20.93
CA LEU A 135 -5.66 3.51 -20.46
C LEU A 135 -5.24 2.08 -20.82
N SER A 136 -6.15 1.12 -20.71
CA SER A 136 -5.89 -0.26 -21.09
C SER A 136 -5.50 -0.41 -22.57
N LEU A 137 -6.08 0.40 -23.45
CA LEU A 137 -5.76 0.42 -24.87
C LEU A 137 -4.35 0.98 -25.10
N ILE A 138 -4.02 2.08 -24.43
CA ILE A 138 -2.68 2.69 -24.49
C ILE A 138 -1.61 1.72 -23.97
N LEU A 139 -1.86 1.02 -22.87
CA LEU A 139 -0.96 -0.01 -22.37
C LEU A 139 -0.70 -1.10 -23.42
N LEU A 140 -1.74 -1.59 -24.08
CA LEU A 140 -1.61 -2.63 -25.10
C LEU A 140 -0.92 -2.14 -26.39
N GLN A 141 -1.15 -0.88 -26.77
CA GLN A 141 -0.40 -0.21 -27.84
C GLN A 141 1.10 -0.12 -27.48
N ASN A 142 1.42 0.23 -26.23
CA ASN A 142 2.80 0.26 -25.76
C ASN A 142 3.43 -1.14 -25.68
N TYR A 143 2.67 -2.16 -25.28
CA TYR A 143 3.09 -3.55 -25.33
C TYR A 143 3.46 -3.99 -26.75
N GLN A 144 2.61 -3.68 -27.75
CA GLN A 144 2.90 -3.94 -29.17
C GLN A 144 4.19 -3.26 -29.62
N ASN A 145 4.34 -1.96 -29.35
CA ASN A 145 5.50 -1.18 -29.75
C ASN A 145 6.80 -1.65 -29.11
N LEU A 146 6.79 -1.95 -27.80
CA LEU A 146 7.97 -2.41 -27.08
C LEU A 146 8.42 -3.80 -27.53
N ASN A 147 7.50 -4.74 -27.73
CA ASN A 147 7.83 -6.09 -28.20
C ASN A 147 8.35 -6.09 -29.63
N PHE A 148 7.71 -5.36 -30.55
CA PHE A 148 8.20 -5.20 -31.92
C PHE A 148 9.62 -4.63 -31.94
N THR A 149 9.85 -3.60 -31.11
CA THR A 149 11.16 -2.98 -30.96
C THR A 149 12.20 -3.94 -30.38
N GLY A 150 11.80 -4.76 -29.40
CA GLY A 150 12.64 -5.79 -28.80
C GLY A 150 13.11 -6.82 -29.83
N PHE A 151 12.19 -7.38 -30.63
CA PHE A 151 12.52 -8.28 -31.72
C PHE A 151 13.44 -7.60 -32.75
N ARG A 152 13.13 -6.37 -33.18
CA ARG A 152 13.99 -5.62 -34.12
C ARG A 152 15.43 -5.50 -33.61
N LYS A 153 15.61 -5.20 -32.33
CA LYS A 153 16.94 -5.01 -31.73
C LYS A 153 17.69 -6.32 -31.49
N ILE A 154 17.01 -7.37 -31.01
CA ILE A 154 17.68 -8.65 -30.74
C ILE A 154 18.09 -9.35 -32.03
N LEU A 155 17.26 -9.29 -33.07
CA LEU A 155 17.57 -9.85 -34.39
C LEU A 155 18.68 -9.05 -35.10
N LYS A 156 18.68 -7.71 -34.98
CA LYS A 156 19.80 -6.88 -35.46
C LYS A 156 21.10 -7.18 -34.69
N LYS A 157 21.01 -7.53 -33.41
CA LYS A 157 22.17 -7.92 -32.59
C LYS A 157 22.71 -9.28 -33.01
N HIS A 158 21.84 -10.26 -33.27
CA HIS A 158 22.19 -11.55 -33.85
C HIS A 158 22.99 -11.37 -35.14
N ASP A 159 22.44 -10.63 -36.12
CA ASP A 159 23.10 -10.37 -37.41
C ASP A 159 24.46 -9.69 -37.24
N LYS A 160 24.56 -8.72 -36.31
CA LYS A 160 25.81 -8.02 -36.03
C LYS A 160 26.88 -8.91 -35.38
N LEU A 161 26.48 -9.81 -34.46
CA LEU A 161 27.42 -10.65 -33.72
C LEU A 161 27.91 -11.84 -34.53
N LEU A 162 27.02 -12.44 -35.34
CA LEU A 162 27.33 -13.63 -36.13
C LEU A 162 27.74 -13.30 -37.58
N GLY A 163 27.61 -12.05 -38.01
CA GLY A 163 27.94 -11.62 -39.37
C GLY A 163 26.98 -12.16 -40.43
N THR A 164 25.73 -12.46 -40.05
CA THR A 164 24.70 -13.04 -40.93
C THR A 164 23.58 -12.03 -41.23
N ASN A 165 22.67 -12.37 -42.14
CA ASN A 165 21.45 -11.61 -42.44
C ASN A 165 20.16 -12.40 -42.11
N LEU A 166 20.30 -13.52 -41.41
CA LEU A 166 19.20 -14.45 -41.12
C LEU A 166 18.19 -13.84 -40.14
N GLY A 167 18.65 -13.06 -39.16
CA GLY A 167 17.77 -12.37 -38.22
C GLY A 167 16.91 -11.30 -38.92
N GLY A 168 17.50 -10.58 -39.88
CA GLY A 168 16.77 -9.65 -40.75
C GLY A 168 15.69 -10.35 -41.59
N GLN A 169 16.03 -11.49 -42.20
CA GLN A 169 15.07 -12.31 -42.97
C GLN A 169 13.94 -12.85 -42.08
N TRP A 170 14.28 -13.36 -40.90
CA TRP A 170 13.31 -13.88 -39.94
C TRP A 170 12.37 -12.78 -39.43
N ARG A 171 12.88 -11.56 -39.19
CA ARG A 171 12.04 -10.40 -38.82
C ARG A 171 10.98 -10.11 -39.87
N GLN A 172 11.37 -10.08 -41.15
CA GLN A 172 10.45 -9.81 -42.25
C GLN A 172 9.45 -10.95 -42.46
N GLY A 173 9.91 -12.20 -42.37
CA GLY A 173 9.09 -13.38 -42.58
C GLY A 173 8.09 -13.69 -41.46
N TYR A 174 8.41 -13.33 -40.21
CA TYR A 174 7.59 -13.72 -39.05
C TYR A 174 7.10 -12.54 -38.21
N VAL A 175 7.95 -11.57 -37.87
CA VAL A 175 7.60 -10.47 -36.94
C VAL A 175 6.76 -9.39 -37.61
N GLU A 176 7.14 -8.94 -38.81
CA GLU A 176 6.46 -7.86 -39.53
C GLU A 176 5.08 -8.30 -40.06
N VAL A 177 4.85 -9.60 -40.23
CA VAL A 177 3.56 -10.19 -40.62
C VAL A 177 2.76 -10.72 -39.43
N ALA A 178 3.31 -10.67 -38.22
CA ALA A 178 2.66 -11.25 -37.05
C ALA A 178 1.33 -10.53 -36.71
N PRO A 179 0.31 -11.26 -36.22
CA PRO A 179 -0.96 -10.67 -35.80
C PRO A 179 -0.81 -9.55 -34.77
N PHE A 180 0.15 -9.67 -33.83
CA PHE A 180 0.34 -8.65 -32.81
C PHE A 180 0.79 -7.30 -33.38
N TYR A 181 1.40 -7.26 -34.57
CA TYR A 181 1.91 -6.04 -35.20
C TYR A 181 1.01 -5.53 -36.32
N THR A 182 0.47 -6.44 -37.14
CA THR A 182 -0.36 -6.09 -38.30
C THR A 182 -1.77 -5.63 -37.92
N ASN A 183 -2.28 -6.07 -36.76
CA ASN A 183 -3.60 -5.68 -36.30
C ASN A 183 -3.61 -4.20 -35.86
N LYS A 184 -4.39 -3.37 -36.59
CA LYS A 184 -4.62 -1.94 -36.30
C LYS A 184 -5.94 -1.65 -35.57
N ASP A 185 -6.65 -2.68 -35.12
CA ASP A 185 -7.88 -2.54 -34.34
C ASP A 185 -7.66 -1.71 -33.09
N ILE A 186 -6.47 -1.79 -32.46
CA ILE A 186 -6.14 -1.00 -31.27
C ILE A 186 -6.23 0.50 -31.54
N ASP A 187 -5.68 0.98 -32.66
CA ASP A 187 -5.69 2.40 -33.02
C ASP A 187 -7.12 2.87 -33.30
N ARG A 188 -7.92 2.02 -33.96
CA ARG A 188 -9.36 2.27 -34.17
C ARG A 188 -10.11 2.37 -32.84
N LEU A 189 -9.91 1.43 -31.92
CA LEU A 189 -10.56 1.40 -30.61
C LEU A 189 -10.19 2.63 -29.75
N ILE A 190 -8.94 3.08 -29.84
CA ILE A 190 -8.48 4.31 -29.17
C ILE A 190 -9.27 5.51 -29.71
N GLN A 191 -9.33 5.69 -31.03
CA GLN A 191 -10.04 6.80 -31.67
C GLN A 191 -11.54 6.80 -31.38
N GLU A 192 -12.18 5.62 -31.43
CA GLU A 192 -13.59 5.46 -31.09
C GLU A 192 -13.87 5.84 -29.64
N THR A 193 -12.99 5.42 -28.71
CA THR A 193 -13.10 5.75 -27.29
C THR A 193 -12.93 7.25 -27.04
N GLU A 194 -11.96 7.91 -27.68
CA GLU A 194 -11.77 9.37 -27.60
C GLU A 194 -13.02 10.11 -28.08
N SER A 195 -13.57 9.69 -29.23
CA SER A 195 -14.76 10.28 -29.83
C SER A 195 -15.98 10.13 -28.92
N LEU A 196 -16.17 8.94 -28.35
CA LEU A 196 -17.25 8.65 -27.40
C LEU A 196 -17.17 9.54 -26.17
N VAL A 197 -16.00 9.62 -25.53
CA VAL A 197 -15.83 10.40 -24.30
C VAL A 197 -16.01 11.90 -24.57
N THR A 198 -15.47 12.38 -25.70
CA THR A 198 -15.62 13.78 -26.12
C THR A 198 -17.09 14.13 -26.35
N THR A 199 -17.81 13.31 -27.10
CA THR A 199 -19.19 13.60 -27.53
C THR A 199 -20.21 13.36 -26.41
N MET A 200 -20.08 12.24 -25.69
CA MET A 200 -21.11 11.79 -24.73
C MET A 200 -20.86 12.26 -23.31
N LEU A 201 -19.60 12.40 -22.88
CA LEU A 201 -19.26 12.63 -21.47
C LEU A 201 -18.78 14.04 -21.17
N GLU A 202 -18.16 14.72 -22.15
CA GLU A 202 -17.62 16.08 -21.98
C GLU A 202 -18.28 17.12 -22.92
N GLY A 203 -19.41 16.77 -23.55
CA GLY A 203 -20.27 17.73 -24.26
C GLY A 203 -19.63 18.38 -25.50
N GLY A 204 -18.68 17.68 -26.14
CA GLY A 204 -17.96 18.14 -27.32
C GLY A 204 -16.58 18.77 -27.04
N ASP A 205 -16.21 18.98 -25.78
CA ASP A 205 -14.90 19.55 -25.42
C ASP A 205 -13.80 18.48 -25.45
N ARG A 206 -13.06 18.42 -26.58
CA ARG A 206 -11.94 17.48 -26.78
C ARG A 206 -10.81 17.73 -25.79
N GLN A 207 -10.50 18.98 -25.43
CA GLN A 207 -9.38 19.26 -24.51
C GLN A 207 -9.68 18.72 -23.12
N LYS A 208 -10.91 18.92 -22.64
CA LYS A 208 -11.36 18.39 -21.35
C LYS A 208 -11.45 16.87 -21.34
N ALA A 209 -11.91 16.26 -22.43
CA ALA A 209 -11.91 14.81 -22.62
C ALA A 209 -10.50 14.23 -22.59
N MET A 210 -9.56 14.79 -23.37
CA MET A 210 -8.18 14.31 -23.39
C MET A 210 -7.46 14.56 -22.07
N LYS A 211 -7.72 15.67 -21.38
CA LYS A 211 -7.19 15.90 -20.02
C LYS A 211 -7.71 14.89 -19.01
N ARG A 212 -8.89 14.31 -19.23
CA ARG A 212 -9.47 13.23 -18.39
C ARG A 212 -8.95 11.83 -18.78
N LEU A 213 -8.77 11.58 -20.07
CA LEU A 213 -8.30 10.28 -20.57
C LEU A 213 -6.80 10.09 -20.37
N ARG A 214 -6.02 11.15 -20.58
CA ARG A 214 -4.57 11.12 -20.38
C ARG A 214 -4.29 11.24 -18.89
N VAL A 215 -3.67 10.21 -18.33
CA VAL A 215 -3.11 10.25 -16.99
C VAL A 215 -1.74 10.93 -17.09
N PRO A 216 -1.45 11.97 -16.28
CA PRO A 216 -0.11 12.56 -16.20
C PRO A 216 0.93 11.47 -15.92
N PRO A 217 2.15 11.56 -16.47
CA PRO A 217 3.19 10.58 -16.17
C PRO A 217 3.43 10.54 -14.65
N LEU A 218 3.34 9.35 -14.06
CA LEU A 218 3.67 9.12 -12.64
C LEU A 218 5.12 9.53 -12.29
N ASN A 219 5.97 9.73 -13.30
CA ASN A 219 7.34 10.22 -13.17
C ASN A 219 7.47 11.74 -13.25
N ASP A 220 6.40 12.49 -13.02
CA ASP A 220 6.54 13.93 -12.74
C ASP A 220 7.60 14.09 -11.64
N GLN A 221 8.72 14.70 -12.02
CA GLN A 221 9.82 14.94 -11.10
C GLN A 221 9.24 15.72 -9.93
N GLN A 222 9.11 15.04 -8.78
CA GLN A 222 8.59 15.67 -7.57
C GLN A 222 9.43 16.90 -7.31
N SER A 223 8.75 18.01 -6.98
CA SER A 223 9.42 19.30 -6.83
C SER A 223 10.66 19.13 -5.95
N PRO A 224 11.86 19.52 -6.41
CA PRO A 224 13.10 19.41 -5.62
C PRO A 224 12.98 20.00 -4.22
N TRP A 225 12.06 20.96 -4.05
CA TRP A 225 11.72 21.58 -2.78
C TRP A 225 11.13 20.61 -1.75
N VAL A 226 10.32 19.65 -2.15
CA VAL A 226 9.72 18.66 -1.22
C VAL A 226 10.81 17.75 -0.67
N THR A 227 11.69 17.23 -1.54
CA THR A 227 12.86 16.43 -1.12
C THR A 227 13.74 17.21 -0.15
N PHE A 228 14.02 18.49 -0.43
CA PHE A 228 14.79 19.36 0.47
C PHE A 228 14.13 19.49 1.84
N LYS A 229 12.83 19.79 1.90
CA LYS A 229 12.10 19.90 3.17
C LYS A 229 12.10 18.61 3.98
N VAL A 230 11.88 17.47 3.33
CA VAL A 230 11.94 16.16 3.99
C VAL A 230 13.31 15.97 4.64
N GLY A 231 14.39 16.25 3.92
CA GLY A 231 15.74 16.19 4.46
C GLY A 231 15.97 17.17 5.61
N LEU A 232 15.56 18.43 5.46
CA LEU A 232 15.70 19.48 6.48
C LEU A 232 14.97 19.12 7.78
N PHE A 233 13.69 18.78 7.71
CA PHE A 233 12.89 18.44 8.89
C PHE A 233 13.32 17.12 9.52
N SER A 234 13.74 16.12 8.73
CA SER A 234 14.26 14.86 9.28
C SER A 234 15.60 15.07 10.00
N GLY A 235 16.49 15.88 9.43
CA GLY A 235 17.75 16.27 10.07
C GLY A 235 17.51 17.06 11.36
N ALA A 236 16.61 18.05 11.33
CA ALA A 236 16.22 18.81 12.52
C ALA A 236 15.61 17.90 13.60
N TYR A 237 14.76 16.96 13.22
CA TYR A 237 14.18 15.99 14.15
C TYR A 237 15.25 15.15 14.85
N ILE A 238 16.24 14.62 14.12
CA ILE A 238 17.33 13.84 14.71
C ILE A 238 18.11 14.66 15.73
N VAL A 239 18.47 15.90 15.39
CA VAL A 239 19.19 16.81 16.31
C VAL A 239 18.35 17.10 17.55
N LEU A 240 17.05 17.36 17.40
CA LEU A 240 16.15 17.63 18.52
C LEU A 240 15.93 16.40 19.39
N VAL A 241 15.85 15.19 18.82
CA VAL A 241 15.75 13.95 19.60
C VAL A 241 17.02 13.73 20.42
N ILE A 242 18.21 13.98 19.85
CA ILE A 242 19.47 13.96 20.61
C ILE A 242 19.42 14.97 21.75
N ALA A 243 18.92 16.18 21.50
CA ALA A 243 18.74 17.19 22.54
C ALA A 243 17.75 16.75 23.63
N VAL A 244 16.64 16.09 23.27
CA VAL A 244 15.67 15.51 24.22
C VAL A 244 16.35 14.46 25.09
N ILE A 245 17.13 13.56 24.51
CA ILE A 245 17.83 12.50 25.24
C ILE A 245 18.86 13.10 26.20
N LEU A 246 19.69 14.03 25.73
CA LEU A 246 20.67 14.72 26.57
C LEU A 246 19.98 15.49 27.70
N SER A 247 18.91 16.22 27.39
CA SER A 247 18.14 16.97 28.40
C SER A 247 17.50 16.01 29.41
N GLY A 248 16.95 14.89 28.98
CA GLY A 248 16.36 13.88 29.87
C GLY A 248 17.39 13.18 30.78
N VAL A 249 18.63 13.01 30.32
CA VAL A 249 19.70 12.39 31.12
C VAL A 249 20.36 13.38 32.09
N PHE A 250 20.52 14.65 31.69
CA PHE A 250 21.27 15.64 32.46
C PHE A 250 20.42 16.65 33.26
N SER A 251 19.11 16.73 33.02
CA SER A 251 18.22 17.56 33.84
C SER A 251 17.90 16.87 35.18
N GLN A 252 17.63 17.66 36.23
CA GLN A 252 17.15 17.11 37.51
C GLN A 252 15.84 16.36 37.28
N SER A 253 15.86 15.05 37.53
CA SER A 253 14.73 14.16 37.32
C SER A 253 13.55 14.58 38.20
N ARG A 254 12.47 15.06 37.58
CA ARG A 254 11.15 15.02 38.19
C ARG A 254 10.65 13.56 38.16
N ASP A 255 9.97 13.12 39.21
CA ASP A 255 9.44 11.75 39.32
C ASP A 255 8.14 11.52 38.51
N ASP A 256 7.79 12.46 37.63
CA ASP A 256 6.58 12.46 36.79
C ASP A 256 6.74 11.70 35.45
N TRP A 257 7.89 11.06 35.22
CA TRP A 257 8.23 10.36 33.96
C TRP A 257 7.15 9.39 33.47
N ARG A 258 6.39 8.77 34.39
CA ARG A 258 5.29 7.84 34.07
C ARG A 258 4.12 8.54 33.35
N ILE A 259 3.76 9.73 33.83
CA ILE A 259 2.68 10.55 33.26
C ILE A 259 3.12 11.02 31.87
N VAL A 260 4.36 11.50 31.76
CA VAL A 260 4.94 12.04 30.52
C VAL A 260 4.97 10.99 29.41
N PHE A 261 5.43 9.77 29.70
CA PHE A 261 5.42 8.70 28.70
C PHE A 261 4.01 8.40 28.19
N ARG A 262 3.00 8.35 29.07
CA ARG A 262 1.62 8.10 28.66
C ARG A 262 1.05 9.24 27.80
N LEU A 263 1.38 10.50 28.12
CA LEU A 263 0.92 11.66 27.36
C LEU A 263 1.55 11.75 25.96
N TYR A 264 2.84 11.43 25.83
CA TYR A 264 3.56 11.56 24.55
C TYR A 264 3.62 10.28 23.70
N ARG A 265 3.43 9.09 24.27
CA ARG A 265 3.53 7.81 23.54
C ARG A 265 2.52 7.73 22.40
N GLY A 266 1.24 8.04 22.65
CA GLY A 266 0.21 7.99 21.62
C GLY A 266 0.53 8.86 20.40
N THR A 267 0.92 10.11 20.62
CA THR A 267 1.29 11.04 19.53
C THR A 267 2.54 10.59 18.78
N LEU A 268 3.57 10.07 19.48
CA LEU A 268 4.78 9.52 18.87
C LEU A 268 4.47 8.32 17.96
N LEU A 269 3.62 7.40 18.42
CA LEU A 269 3.23 6.22 17.65
C LEU A 269 2.51 6.60 16.35
N ILE A 270 1.64 7.62 16.38
CA ILE A 270 0.99 8.14 15.17
C ILE A 270 2.04 8.69 14.20
N ILE A 271 3.01 9.48 14.68
CA ILE A 271 4.08 10.06 13.85
C ILE A 271 4.94 8.96 13.22
N LEU A 272 5.36 7.98 14.02
CA LEU A 272 6.13 6.82 13.57
C LEU A 272 5.35 6.03 12.51
N PHE A 273 4.06 5.77 12.76
CA PHE A 273 3.20 5.08 11.82
C PHE A 273 3.09 5.82 10.48
N MET A 274 2.88 7.14 10.49
CA MET A 274 2.84 7.92 9.24
C MET A 274 4.15 7.86 8.46
N PHE A 275 5.30 7.94 9.15
CA PHE A 275 6.61 7.82 8.50
C PHE A 275 6.77 6.44 7.84
N LEU A 276 6.45 5.37 8.56
CA LEU A 276 6.54 3.99 8.05
C LEU A 276 5.56 3.71 6.91
N ILE A 277 4.37 4.32 6.90
CA ILE A 277 3.47 4.27 5.73
C ILE A 277 4.10 5.00 4.53
N GLY A 278 4.80 6.12 4.75
CA GLY A 278 5.59 6.76 3.68
C GLY A 278 6.63 5.83 3.08
N VAL A 279 7.35 5.07 3.92
CA VAL A 279 8.33 4.06 3.47
C VAL A 279 7.66 2.90 2.72
N ASN A 280 6.50 2.43 3.19
CA ASN A 280 5.69 1.42 2.49
C ASN A 280 5.31 1.88 1.08
N VAL A 281 4.78 3.11 0.95
CA VAL A 281 4.39 3.68 -0.36
C VAL A 281 5.60 3.79 -1.29
N TYR A 282 6.76 4.20 -0.77
CA TYR A 282 8.00 4.21 -1.54
C TYR A 282 8.40 2.81 -2.02
N GLY A 283 8.38 1.80 -1.13
CA GLY A 283 8.76 0.43 -1.47
C GLY A 283 7.76 -0.25 -2.43
N TRP A 284 6.46 0.02 -2.30
CA TRP A 284 5.46 -0.46 -3.26
C TRP A 284 5.68 0.15 -4.64
N ARG A 285 5.94 1.46 -4.71
CA ARG A 285 6.19 2.17 -5.97
C ARG A 285 7.46 1.66 -6.67
N THR A 286 8.56 1.47 -5.94
CA THR A 286 9.82 0.97 -6.51
C THR A 286 9.73 -0.50 -6.95
N SER A 287 8.94 -1.31 -6.25
CA SER A 287 8.75 -2.73 -6.58
C SER A 287 7.71 -2.97 -7.68
N GLY A 288 6.98 -1.93 -8.09
CA GLY A 288 5.92 -2.01 -9.11
C GLY A 288 4.57 -2.53 -8.58
N VAL A 289 4.35 -2.49 -7.26
CA VAL A 289 3.08 -2.86 -6.63
C VAL A 289 2.10 -1.68 -6.74
N ASN A 290 0.97 -1.91 -7.41
CA ASN A 290 -0.02 -0.88 -7.70
C ASN A 290 -0.94 -0.57 -6.49
N HIS A 291 -0.38 0.11 -5.50
CA HIS A 291 -1.11 0.51 -4.29
C HIS A 291 -2.25 1.50 -4.55
N VAL A 292 -2.15 2.36 -5.58
CA VAL A 292 -3.21 3.31 -5.96
C VAL A 292 -4.48 2.58 -6.38
N LEU A 293 -4.33 1.51 -7.19
CA LEU A 293 -5.41 0.62 -7.56
C LEU A 293 -6.00 -0.10 -6.35
N ILE A 294 -5.15 -0.76 -5.56
CA ILE A 294 -5.58 -1.61 -4.43
C ILE A 294 -6.40 -0.82 -3.40
N PHE A 295 -6.01 0.42 -3.13
CA PHE A 295 -6.71 1.32 -2.21
C PHE A 295 -7.85 2.12 -2.85
N GLU A 296 -8.12 1.90 -4.14
CA GLU A 296 -9.10 2.63 -4.93
C GLU A 296 -8.90 4.16 -4.88
N LEU A 297 -7.66 4.62 -4.85
CA LEU A 297 -7.31 6.03 -4.79
C LEU A 297 -7.44 6.68 -6.18
N ASP A 298 -7.65 8.00 -6.21
CA ASP A 298 -7.64 8.78 -7.46
C ASP A 298 -6.20 8.89 -7.99
N PRO A 299 -5.89 8.37 -9.20
CA PRO A 299 -4.54 8.43 -9.79
C PRO A 299 -4.02 9.86 -9.97
N ARG A 300 -4.91 10.86 -10.03
CA ARG A 300 -4.53 12.26 -10.26
C ARG A 300 -4.26 13.01 -8.97
N ASN A 301 -4.79 12.52 -7.86
CA ASN A 301 -4.72 13.21 -6.58
C ASN A 301 -4.58 12.22 -5.42
N HIS A 302 -3.48 11.48 -5.45
CA HIS A 302 -3.03 10.69 -4.30
C HIS A 302 -1.80 11.34 -3.67
N LEU A 303 -1.59 11.05 -2.39
CA LEU A 303 -0.37 11.45 -1.70
C LEU A 303 0.82 10.69 -2.30
N SER A 304 1.93 11.40 -2.47
CA SER A 304 3.21 10.74 -2.74
C SER A 304 3.90 10.32 -1.44
N GLU A 305 4.85 9.41 -1.56
CA GLU A 305 5.73 8.95 -0.49
C GLU A 305 6.42 10.11 0.24
N GLN A 306 6.95 11.09 -0.50
CA GLN A 306 7.65 12.23 0.08
C GLN A 306 6.71 13.15 0.86
N HIS A 307 5.47 13.33 0.42
CA HIS A 307 4.49 14.15 1.16
C HIS A 307 4.12 13.52 2.50
N LEU A 308 4.00 12.18 2.56
CA LEU A 308 3.78 11.45 3.81
C LEU A 308 4.97 11.61 4.76
N MET A 309 6.19 11.43 4.24
CA MET A 309 7.42 11.64 5.01
C MET A 309 7.59 13.09 5.47
N GLU A 310 7.25 14.08 4.65
CA GLU A 310 7.28 15.51 4.99
C GLU A 310 6.36 15.80 6.19
N MET A 311 5.10 15.34 6.13
CA MET A 311 4.14 15.53 7.22
C MET A 311 4.61 14.82 8.51
N ALA A 312 5.15 13.60 8.40
CA ALA A 312 5.67 12.88 9.55
C ALA A 312 6.89 13.59 10.17
N ALA A 313 7.83 14.09 9.36
CA ALA A 313 9.00 14.82 9.84
C ALA A 313 8.63 16.15 10.51
N ILE A 314 7.67 16.90 9.95
CA ILE A 314 7.16 18.15 10.56
C ILE A 314 6.54 17.85 11.93
N PHE A 315 5.66 16.85 12.03
CA PHE A 315 5.09 16.48 13.34
C PHE A 315 6.14 15.92 14.29
N GLY A 316 7.15 15.20 13.81
CA GLY A 316 8.28 14.76 14.62
C GLY A 316 9.04 15.94 15.24
N VAL A 317 9.35 16.97 14.46
CA VAL A 317 9.97 18.20 14.96
C VAL A 317 9.09 18.88 16.03
N LEU A 318 7.79 19.02 15.76
CA LEU A 318 6.85 19.59 16.73
C LEU A 318 6.76 18.76 18.02
N TRP A 319 6.79 17.44 17.90
CA TRP A 319 6.80 16.53 19.04
C TRP A 319 8.08 16.70 19.88
N ALA A 320 9.26 16.73 19.24
CA ALA A 320 10.52 16.89 19.96
C ALA A 320 10.62 18.27 20.64
N LEU A 321 10.15 19.34 19.97
CA LEU A 321 10.05 20.66 20.57
C LEU A 321 9.07 20.69 21.76
N SER A 322 7.93 19.99 21.66
CA SER A 322 6.96 19.87 22.75
C SER A 322 7.57 19.17 23.96
N VAL A 323 8.34 18.10 23.75
CA VAL A 323 9.04 17.40 24.83
C VAL A 323 10.13 18.27 25.46
N LEU A 324 10.90 19.01 24.67
CA LEU A 324 11.88 19.97 25.20
C LEU A 324 11.19 21.08 26.00
N ALA A 325 10.09 21.64 25.50
CA ALA A 325 9.31 22.66 26.21
C ALA A 325 8.71 22.12 27.53
N PHE A 326 8.37 20.83 27.58
CA PHE A 326 8.01 20.15 28.82
C PHE A 326 9.20 20.06 29.79
N LEU A 327 10.37 19.59 29.34
CA LEU A 327 11.56 19.44 30.17
C LEU A 327 12.07 20.79 30.72
N TYR A 328 11.94 21.85 29.94
CA TYR A 328 12.31 23.22 30.32
C TYR A 328 11.13 24.07 30.80
N SER A 329 10.00 23.46 31.17
CA SER A 329 8.78 24.16 31.62
C SER A 329 9.01 25.08 32.81
N GLY A 330 9.84 24.64 33.77
CA GLY A 330 10.22 25.44 34.95
C GLY A 330 10.93 26.75 34.58
N PRO A 331 12.09 26.70 33.91
CA PRO A 331 12.79 27.90 33.43
C PRO A 331 11.99 28.80 32.49
N LEU A 332 11.09 28.21 31.68
CA LEU A 332 10.27 28.95 30.71
C LEU A 332 8.99 29.54 31.30
N ALA A 333 8.68 29.25 32.58
CA ALA A 333 7.42 29.62 33.23
C ALA A 333 6.16 29.18 32.45
N ILE A 334 6.25 28.06 31.74
CA ILE A 334 5.13 27.45 31.00
C ILE A 334 4.49 26.39 31.91
N PRO A 335 3.15 26.26 31.94
CA PRO A 335 2.52 25.16 32.66
C PRO A 335 3.02 23.81 32.17
N THR A 336 3.48 22.97 33.10
CA THR A 336 4.23 21.74 32.81
C THR A 336 3.52 20.84 31.79
N TYR A 337 2.20 20.63 31.94
CA TYR A 337 1.43 19.73 31.07
C TYR A 337 0.68 20.41 29.92
N ALA A 338 0.87 21.72 29.67
CA ALA A 338 0.19 22.40 28.56
C ALA A 338 0.68 21.96 27.17
N ASN A 339 1.98 21.62 27.04
CA ASN A 339 2.61 21.27 25.76
C ASN A 339 2.06 19.97 25.12
N PRO A 340 1.93 18.84 25.85
CA PRO A 340 1.30 17.63 25.29
C PRO A 340 -0.13 17.89 24.78
N LEU A 341 -0.91 18.73 25.47
CA LEU A 341 -2.25 19.14 25.05
C LEU A 341 -2.24 20.00 23.79
N ALA A 342 -1.36 21.01 23.74
CA ALA A 342 -1.20 21.83 22.55
C ALA A 342 -0.83 20.98 21.33
N LEU A 343 0.06 19.99 21.48
CA LEU A 343 0.46 19.09 20.41
C LEU A 343 -0.70 18.22 19.91
N LEU A 344 -1.44 17.58 20.80
CA LEU A 344 -2.59 16.74 20.42
C LEU A 344 -3.66 17.57 19.71
N LEU A 345 -4.00 18.75 20.25
CA LEU A 345 -4.98 19.66 19.65
C LEU A 345 -4.51 20.13 18.26
N LEU A 346 -3.23 20.44 18.08
CA LEU A 346 -2.66 20.81 16.79
C LEU A 346 -2.82 19.68 15.76
N MET A 347 -2.55 18.43 16.15
CA MET A 347 -2.73 17.26 15.27
C MET A 347 -4.21 17.03 14.91
N LEU A 348 -5.13 17.20 15.87
CA LEU A 348 -6.57 17.08 15.65
C LEU A 348 -7.12 18.19 14.76
N VAL A 349 -6.72 19.44 15.01
CA VAL A 349 -7.07 20.59 14.16
C VAL A 349 -6.55 20.37 12.75
N PHE A 350 -5.31 19.90 12.58
CA PHE A 350 -4.79 19.56 11.27
C PHE A 350 -5.65 18.51 10.56
N LEU A 351 -6.03 17.43 11.25
CA LEU A 351 -6.80 16.32 10.67
C LEU A 351 -8.24 16.75 10.29
N LEU A 352 -8.92 17.48 11.18
CA LEU A 352 -10.32 17.86 11.04
C LEU A 352 -10.53 19.16 10.26
N ASN A 353 -9.46 19.88 9.91
CA ASN A 353 -9.55 21.16 9.22
C ASN A 353 -10.33 21.03 7.88
N PRO A 354 -11.51 21.69 7.77
CA PRO A 354 -12.38 21.58 6.61
C PRO A 354 -11.89 22.41 5.42
N LEU A 355 -10.95 23.34 5.62
CA LEU A 355 -10.42 24.18 4.55
C LEU A 355 -9.71 23.32 3.49
N HIS A 356 -9.77 23.75 2.22
CA HIS A 356 -9.10 23.09 1.09
C HIS A 356 -7.56 23.20 1.12
N THR A 357 -6.99 23.68 2.22
CA THR A 357 -5.55 23.78 2.47
C THR A 357 -5.02 22.47 3.10
N MET A 358 -3.70 22.27 3.09
CA MET A 358 -3.03 21.16 3.79
C MET A 358 -3.56 19.76 3.43
N ARG A 359 -3.60 19.44 2.12
CA ARG A 359 -3.94 18.09 1.61
C ARG A 359 -5.33 17.59 2.04
N HIS A 360 -6.32 18.48 1.95
CA HIS A 360 -7.72 18.23 2.28
C HIS A 360 -8.27 16.86 1.81
N GLN A 361 -8.06 16.48 0.55
CA GLN A 361 -8.63 15.24 0.00
C GLN A 361 -8.15 13.98 0.73
N ALA A 362 -6.87 13.93 1.10
CA ALA A 362 -6.31 12.78 1.81
C ALA A 362 -6.83 12.69 3.26
N ARG A 363 -6.94 13.82 3.95
CA ARG A 363 -7.50 13.85 5.31
C ARG A 363 -8.95 13.39 5.34
N PHE A 364 -9.77 13.89 4.41
CA PHE A 364 -11.17 13.50 4.31
C PHE A 364 -11.36 12.08 3.78
N TRP A 365 -10.42 11.56 2.97
CA TRP A 365 -10.38 10.13 2.66
C TRP A 365 -10.16 9.31 3.94
N LEU A 366 -9.14 9.65 4.75
CA LEU A 366 -8.87 8.97 6.02
C LEU A 366 -10.07 9.04 6.97
N LEU A 367 -10.65 10.22 7.18
CA LEU A 367 -11.83 10.41 8.03
C LEU A 367 -13.04 9.61 7.54
N ARG A 368 -13.23 9.51 6.22
CA ARG A 368 -14.31 8.71 5.63
C ARG A 368 -14.10 7.21 5.88
N VAL A 369 -12.89 6.71 5.68
CA VAL A 369 -12.55 5.30 5.92
C VAL A 369 -12.70 4.98 7.42
N LEU A 370 -12.16 5.82 8.30
CA LEU A 370 -12.33 5.70 9.76
C LEU A 370 -13.82 5.69 10.14
N GLY A 371 -14.62 6.62 9.60
CA GLY A 371 -16.07 6.66 9.83
C GLY A 371 -16.79 5.39 9.38
N ARG A 372 -16.40 4.79 8.24
CA ARG A 372 -16.94 3.50 7.80
C ARG A 372 -16.54 2.34 8.70
N ILE A 373 -15.32 2.34 9.26
CA ILE A 373 -14.87 1.32 10.22
C ILE A 373 -15.69 1.40 11.50
N PHE A 374 -15.86 2.59 12.08
CA PHE A 374 -16.66 2.78 13.30
C PHE A 374 -18.15 2.46 13.08
N ALA A 375 -18.66 2.68 11.86
CA ALA A 375 -20.03 2.34 11.48
C ALA A 375 -20.14 1.05 10.64
N ALA A 376 -19.15 0.15 10.75
CA ALA A 376 -19.00 -1.08 9.98
C ALA A 376 -20.27 -1.89 9.70
N PRO A 377 -21.18 -2.14 10.66
CA PRO A 377 -22.37 -2.95 10.37
C PRO A 377 -23.33 -2.32 9.35
N PHE A 378 -23.23 -1.01 9.10
CA PHE A 378 -24.15 -0.26 8.25
C PHE A 378 -23.62 0.03 6.84
N PHE A 379 -22.33 -0.20 6.58
CA PHE A 379 -21.69 0.14 5.31
C PHE A 379 -21.09 -1.09 4.62
N TYR A 380 -20.95 -1.00 3.30
CA TYR A 380 -20.19 -1.98 2.53
C TYR A 380 -18.70 -1.84 2.86
N VAL A 381 -18.02 -2.96 3.09
CA VAL A 381 -16.63 -3.00 3.57
C VAL A 381 -15.70 -3.36 2.41
N GLY A 382 -14.86 -2.41 2.01
CA GLY A 382 -13.84 -2.58 0.98
C GLY A 382 -12.51 -3.08 1.52
N PHE A 383 -11.52 -3.27 0.63
CA PHE A 383 -10.16 -3.66 1.03
C PHE A 383 -9.51 -2.61 1.95
N ALA A 384 -9.62 -1.32 1.61
CA ALA A 384 -9.04 -0.22 2.37
C ALA A 384 -9.56 -0.15 3.83
N ASP A 385 -10.84 -0.49 4.04
CA ASP A 385 -11.45 -0.49 5.38
C ASP A 385 -10.85 -1.61 6.25
N PHE A 386 -10.71 -2.83 5.71
CA PHE A 386 -10.05 -3.94 6.41
C PHE A 386 -8.57 -3.65 6.66
N TRP A 387 -7.87 -3.16 5.64
CA TRP A 387 -6.45 -2.84 5.76
C TRP A 387 -6.21 -1.82 6.85
N LEU A 388 -6.98 -0.72 6.89
CA LEU A 388 -6.82 0.32 7.91
C LEU A 388 -7.22 -0.18 9.30
N ALA A 389 -8.27 -0.98 9.41
CA ALA A 389 -8.67 -1.59 10.67
C ALA A 389 -7.56 -2.48 11.28
N ASP A 390 -6.85 -3.23 10.44
CA ASP A 390 -5.69 -4.00 10.88
C ASP A 390 -4.51 -3.12 11.33
N GLN A 391 -4.36 -1.91 10.77
CA GLN A 391 -3.40 -0.93 11.31
C GLN A 391 -3.82 -0.45 12.69
N LEU A 392 -5.12 -0.17 12.89
CA LEU A 392 -5.65 0.27 14.19
C LEU A 392 -5.48 -0.78 15.27
N ASN A 393 -5.52 -2.08 14.93
CA ASN A 393 -5.22 -3.17 15.87
C ASN A 393 -3.78 -3.13 16.40
N SER A 394 -2.83 -2.61 15.62
CA SER A 394 -1.44 -2.41 16.05
C SER A 394 -1.24 -1.07 16.78
N LEU A 395 -2.23 -0.17 16.75
CA LEU A 395 -2.24 1.13 17.43
C LEU A 395 -3.12 1.15 18.69
N VAL A 396 -3.48 -0.02 19.23
CA VAL A 396 -4.24 -0.14 20.49
C VAL A 396 -3.67 0.72 21.64
N PRO A 397 -2.35 0.82 21.86
CA PRO A 397 -1.79 1.71 22.89
C PRO A 397 -2.19 3.18 22.74
N VAL A 398 -2.38 3.67 21.51
CA VAL A 398 -2.81 5.06 21.24
C VAL A 398 -4.21 5.31 21.80
N PHE A 399 -5.12 4.35 21.67
CA PHE A 399 -6.49 4.49 22.18
C PHE A 399 -6.54 4.43 23.72
N ILE A 400 -5.74 3.54 24.31
CA ILE A 400 -5.62 3.44 25.78
C ILE A 400 -5.03 4.75 26.34
N ASP A 401 -4.00 5.30 25.69
CA ASP A 401 -3.39 6.56 26.08
C ASP A 401 -4.32 7.75 25.85
N ALA A 402 -5.13 7.74 24.77
CA ALA A 402 -6.13 8.78 24.52
C ALA A 402 -7.20 8.82 25.63
N GLN A 403 -7.61 7.66 26.14
CA GLN A 403 -8.51 7.61 27.30
C GLN A 403 -7.85 8.21 28.54
N TYR A 404 -6.62 7.77 28.87
CA TYR A 404 -5.87 8.31 30.01
C TYR A 404 -5.70 9.83 29.88
N PHE A 405 -5.38 10.30 28.68
CA PHE A 405 -5.25 11.70 28.34
C PHE A 405 -6.55 12.47 28.65
N VAL A 406 -7.70 12.01 28.15
CA VAL A 406 -8.99 12.66 28.42
C VAL A 406 -9.30 12.70 29.92
N CYS A 407 -9.09 11.60 30.63
CA CYS A 407 -9.29 11.56 32.09
C CYS A 407 -8.38 12.56 32.80
N PHE A 408 -7.09 12.56 32.50
CA PHE A 408 -6.09 13.43 33.12
C PHE A 408 -6.48 14.91 33.02
N TYR A 409 -6.77 15.45 31.83
CA TYR A 409 -7.12 16.86 31.68
C TYR A 409 -8.55 17.22 32.14
N ALA A 410 -9.45 16.24 32.25
CA ALA A 410 -10.82 16.47 32.70
C ALA A 410 -10.97 16.47 34.23
N THR A 411 -10.16 15.69 34.94
CA THR A 411 -10.27 15.51 36.40
C THR A 411 -9.18 16.23 37.20
N ASP A 412 -8.00 16.41 36.62
CA ASP A 412 -6.93 17.16 37.27
C ASP A 412 -7.19 18.67 37.08
N PHE A 413 -7.39 19.43 38.14
CA PHE A 413 -7.56 20.90 38.07
C PHE A 413 -6.20 21.62 38.17
N GLN A 414 -5.12 20.90 38.54
CA GLN A 414 -3.80 21.46 38.82
C GLN A 414 -2.79 21.32 37.67
N TRP A 415 -3.18 20.82 36.49
CA TRP A 415 -2.27 20.77 35.32
C TRP A 415 -1.80 22.18 34.85
N MET A 416 -2.43 23.25 35.34
CA MET A 416 -2.03 24.65 35.14
C MET A 416 -1.07 25.18 36.21
N GLU A 417 -0.98 24.56 37.38
CA GLU A 417 -0.13 25.01 38.49
C GLU A 417 1.21 24.26 38.48
N ASN A 418 2.31 25.02 38.60
CA ASN A 418 3.66 24.46 38.78
C ASN A 418 3.91 24.07 40.26
N SER A 419 2.89 23.57 40.95
CA SER A 419 3.04 23.00 42.28
C SER A 419 3.67 21.63 42.10
N GLY A 420 4.96 21.52 42.40
CA GLY A 420 5.69 20.25 42.49
C GLY A 420 5.24 19.36 43.64
N GLU A 421 3.94 19.38 43.96
CA GLU A 421 3.32 18.38 44.81
C GLU A 421 3.07 17.14 43.96
N ASP A 422 3.51 16.03 44.52
CA ASP A 422 3.59 14.73 43.91
C ASP A 422 2.17 14.29 43.47
N PRO A 423 1.92 13.98 42.19
CA PRO A 423 0.64 13.40 41.74
C PRO A 423 0.50 11.94 42.21
N SER A 424 1.19 11.54 43.28
CA SER A 424 1.23 10.19 43.83
C SER A 424 -0.11 9.74 44.44
N HIS A 425 -1.07 10.66 44.60
CA HIS A 425 -2.45 10.32 44.92
C HIS A 425 -3.36 10.04 43.70
N PHE A 426 -2.89 10.27 42.47
CA PHE A 426 -3.61 9.88 41.26
C PHE A 426 -3.18 8.50 40.77
N THR A 427 -3.26 7.51 41.67
CA THR A 427 -3.27 6.11 41.24
C THR A 427 -4.54 5.87 40.42
N ARG A 428 -4.47 4.90 39.51
CA ARG A 428 -5.56 4.41 38.64
C ARG A 428 -6.88 4.09 39.40
N GLU A 429 -6.81 4.03 40.73
CA GLU A 429 -7.90 3.79 41.67
C GLU A 429 -8.72 5.05 42.00
N SER A 430 -8.14 6.25 41.94
CA SER A 430 -8.83 7.50 42.33
C SER A 430 -9.86 8.01 41.32
N VAL A 431 -9.81 7.57 40.06
CA VAL A 431 -10.77 7.98 39.00
C VAL A 431 -12.03 7.10 38.99
N VAL A 432 -12.02 5.97 39.69
CA VAL A 432 -13.10 4.98 39.66
C VAL A 432 -13.61 4.76 41.08
N SER A 433 -14.26 5.76 41.66
CA SER A 433 -14.93 5.55 42.94
C SER A 433 -16.20 4.70 42.76
N ASP A 434 -16.24 3.63 43.56
CA ASP A 434 -17.38 3.09 44.31
C ASP A 434 -18.28 1.98 43.78
N THR A 435 -18.05 1.36 42.62
CA THR A 435 -18.62 0.01 42.42
C THR A 435 -17.69 -0.92 41.65
N ALA A 436 -17.52 -2.15 42.15
CA ALA A 436 -16.86 -3.23 41.41
C ALA A 436 -17.52 -3.47 40.03
N PHE A 437 -18.81 -3.14 39.89
CA PHE A 437 -19.53 -3.13 38.63
C PHE A 437 -19.12 -1.98 37.71
N ALA A 438 -18.95 -0.74 38.19
CA ALA A 438 -18.40 0.35 37.38
C ALA A 438 -16.93 0.11 37.04
N TYR A 439 -16.12 -0.48 37.93
CA TYR A 439 -14.74 -0.89 37.61
C TYR A 439 -14.71 -1.99 36.54
N LEU A 440 -15.59 -2.98 36.65
CA LEU A 440 -15.70 -4.07 35.68
C LEU A 440 -16.30 -3.59 34.35
N VAL A 441 -17.31 -2.72 34.34
CA VAL A 441 -17.92 -2.15 33.12
C VAL A 441 -16.99 -1.12 32.48
N THR A 442 -16.28 -0.30 33.26
CA THR A 442 -15.25 0.62 32.75
C THR A 442 -14.07 -0.18 32.23
N LYS A 443 -13.63 -1.26 32.88
CA LYS A 443 -12.61 -2.14 32.31
C LYS A 443 -13.13 -2.89 31.09
N ILE A 444 -14.31 -3.51 31.11
CA ILE A 444 -14.85 -4.26 29.98
C ILE A 444 -15.16 -3.34 28.80
N CYS A 445 -15.83 -2.20 29.00
CA CYS A 445 -16.10 -1.22 27.95
C CYS A 445 -14.83 -0.47 27.48
N ASN A 446 -13.81 -0.29 28.33
CA ASN A 446 -12.53 0.34 27.92
C ASN A 446 -11.41 -0.66 27.55
N THR A 447 -11.62 -1.97 27.67
CA THR A 447 -10.67 -3.03 27.25
C THR A 447 -11.26 -3.99 26.23
N LEU A 448 -12.54 -3.86 25.87
CA LEU A 448 -12.97 -4.28 24.54
C LEU A 448 -11.99 -3.61 23.58
N PRO A 449 -11.26 -4.35 22.74
CA PRO A 449 -10.65 -3.73 21.59
C PRO A 449 -11.86 -3.34 20.75
N GLU A 450 -12.32 -2.09 20.91
CA GLU A 450 -13.36 -1.51 20.08
C GLU A 450 -13.02 -1.83 18.61
N GLN A 451 -11.71 -1.83 18.29
CA GLN A 451 -11.10 -2.21 17.02
C GLN A 451 -11.30 -3.69 16.63
N SER A 452 -11.12 -4.66 17.54
CA SER A 452 -11.44 -6.08 17.27
C SER A 452 -12.94 -6.30 17.09
N THR A 453 -13.76 -5.50 17.80
CA THR A 453 -15.23 -5.54 17.67
C THR A 453 -15.69 -4.97 16.35
N PHE A 454 -15.10 -3.86 15.90
CA PHE A 454 -15.33 -3.31 14.56
C PHE A 454 -14.83 -4.30 13.48
N SER A 455 -13.66 -4.88 13.67
CA SER A 455 -13.09 -5.89 12.75
C SER A 455 -13.96 -7.14 12.65
N LEU A 456 -14.47 -7.64 13.77
CA LEU A 456 -15.43 -8.74 13.83
C LEU A 456 -16.73 -8.37 13.09
N SER A 457 -17.27 -7.18 13.38
CA SER A 457 -18.49 -6.68 12.74
C SER A 457 -18.33 -6.54 11.23
N MET A 458 -17.16 -6.08 10.76
CA MET A 458 -16.82 -6.02 9.34
C MET A 458 -16.75 -7.41 8.69
N CYS A 459 -16.13 -8.39 9.37
CA CYS A 459 -16.07 -9.77 8.87
C CYS A 459 -17.47 -10.38 8.72
N LEU A 460 -18.32 -10.21 9.73
CA LEU A 460 -19.71 -10.67 9.71
C LEU A 460 -20.54 -9.95 8.64
N ARG A 461 -20.32 -8.64 8.46
CA ARG A 461 -20.96 -7.85 7.40
C ARG A 461 -20.57 -8.38 6.02
N ARG A 462 -19.29 -8.64 5.78
CA ARG A 462 -18.81 -9.16 4.51
C ARG A 462 -19.34 -10.56 4.23
N TYR A 463 -19.40 -11.43 5.23
CA TYR A 463 -20.05 -12.74 5.12
C TYR A 463 -21.54 -12.61 4.74
N ARG A 464 -22.27 -11.66 5.35
CA ARG A 464 -23.67 -11.41 5.01
C ARG A 464 -23.84 -10.96 3.55
N ASP A 465 -22.95 -10.11 3.06
CA ASP A 465 -23.02 -9.53 1.72
C ASP A 465 -22.54 -10.51 0.63
N THR A 466 -21.47 -11.29 0.86
CA THR A 466 -20.91 -12.23 -0.14
C THR A 466 -21.45 -13.66 -0.02
N ARG A 467 -21.97 -14.05 1.15
CA ARG A 467 -22.38 -15.42 1.51
C ARG A 467 -21.25 -16.46 1.46
N GLU A 468 -20.00 -16.04 1.37
CA GLU A 468 -18.82 -16.93 1.39
C GLU A 468 -18.32 -17.17 2.81
N ALA A 469 -18.47 -18.39 3.33
CA ALA A 469 -18.08 -18.73 4.70
C ALA A 469 -16.56 -18.63 4.92
N PHE A 470 -15.76 -19.11 3.97
CA PHE A 470 -14.31 -18.93 3.94
C PHE A 470 -13.95 -17.89 2.88
N PRO A 471 -13.11 -16.87 3.18
CA PRO A 471 -12.33 -16.68 4.41
C PRO A 471 -13.04 -15.90 5.53
N HIS A 472 -14.25 -15.36 5.31
CA HIS A 472 -14.83 -14.33 6.18
C HIS A 472 -15.13 -14.77 7.61
N LEU A 473 -15.72 -15.95 7.80
CA LEU A 473 -16.06 -16.46 9.14
C LEU A 473 -14.83 -16.95 9.91
N ALA A 474 -13.83 -17.48 9.20
CA ALA A 474 -12.55 -17.82 9.80
C ALA A 474 -11.81 -16.56 10.29
N ASN A 475 -11.87 -15.47 9.52
CA ASN A 475 -11.33 -14.18 9.95
C ASN A 475 -12.11 -13.60 11.15
N ALA A 476 -13.44 -13.79 11.19
CA ALA A 476 -14.24 -13.44 12.36
C ALA A 476 -13.78 -14.22 13.61
N GLY A 477 -13.55 -15.53 13.48
CA GLY A 477 -13.00 -16.38 14.55
C GLY A 477 -11.64 -15.90 15.05
N LYS A 478 -10.76 -15.43 14.15
CA LYS A 478 -9.48 -14.82 14.50
C LYS A 478 -9.67 -13.65 15.48
N TYR A 479 -10.51 -12.67 15.13
CA TYR A 479 -10.76 -11.53 16.02
C TYR A 479 -11.51 -11.95 17.30
N ALA A 480 -12.41 -12.93 17.20
CA ALA A 480 -13.14 -13.44 18.36
C ALA A 480 -12.22 -14.06 19.43
N SER A 481 -11.11 -14.69 19.01
CA SER A 481 -10.15 -15.31 19.93
C SER A 481 -9.52 -14.30 20.91
N THR A 482 -9.36 -13.03 20.49
CA THR A 482 -8.82 -11.96 21.34
C THR A 482 -9.71 -11.59 22.53
N PHE A 483 -11.04 -11.78 22.43
CA PHE A 483 -11.95 -11.52 23.55
C PHE A 483 -11.70 -12.44 24.73
N PHE A 484 -11.33 -13.70 24.49
CA PHE A 484 -10.99 -14.64 25.56
C PHE A 484 -9.71 -14.21 26.29
N VAL A 485 -8.71 -13.70 25.56
CA VAL A 485 -7.47 -13.18 26.15
C VAL A 485 -7.77 -12.03 27.10
N VAL A 486 -8.57 -11.06 26.65
CA VAL A 486 -8.96 -9.89 27.46
C VAL A 486 -9.80 -10.31 28.67
N LEU A 487 -10.77 -11.21 28.48
CA LEU A 487 -11.64 -11.71 29.53
C LEU A 487 -10.84 -12.36 30.66
N PHE A 488 -9.98 -13.33 30.33
CA PHE A 488 -9.19 -14.03 31.32
C PHE A 488 -8.10 -13.16 31.94
N SER A 489 -7.50 -12.25 31.18
CA SER A 489 -6.57 -11.25 31.74
C SER A 489 -7.26 -10.33 32.76
N THR A 490 -8.49 -9.91 32.47
CA THR A 490 -9.27 -9.07 33.39
C THR A 490 -9.64 -9.83 34.65
N LEU A 491 -10.11 -11.08 34.53
CA LEU A 491 -10.42 -11.93 35.66
C LEU A 491 -9.18 -12.22 36.52
N PHE A 492 -8.02 -12.45 35.90
CA PHE A 492 -6.74 -12.57 36.61
C PHE A 492 -6.42 -11.32 37.44
N ASN A 493 -6.64 -10.13 36.89
CA ASN A 493 -6.41 -8.89 37.62
C ASN A 493 -7.40 -8.67 38.79
N VAL A 494 -8.66 -9.09 38.64
CA VAL A 494 -9.71 -8.89 39.66
C VAL A 494 -9.53 -9.85 40.83
N TYR A 495 -9.18 -11.10 40.57
CA TYR A 495 -9.02 -12.14 41.60
C TYR A 495 -7.58 -12.33 42.07
N ARG A 496 -6.68 -11.40 41.71
CA ARG A 496 -5.24 -11.48 42.01
C ARG A 496 -4.97 -11.76 43.49
N ASP A 497 -5.64 -11.02 44.38
CA ASP A 497 -5.40 -11.09 45.83
C ASP A 497 -6.11 -12.29 46.49
N SER A 498 -6.97 -13.00 45.73
CA SER A 498 -7.70 -14.18 46.23
C SER A 498 -6.88 -15.47 46.20
N TYR A 499 -5.69 -15.46 45.59
CA TYR A 499 -4.83 -16.63 45.46
C TYR A 499 -3.38 -16.31 45.89
N PRO A 500 -2.67 -17.27 46.54
CA PRO A 500 -1.34 -17.03 47.09
C PRO A 500 -0.20 -16.95 46.05
N SER A 501 -0.42 -17.40 44.81
CA SER A 501 0.59 -17.35 43.75
C SER A 501 -0.05 -17.24 42.35
N SER A 502 0.66 -16.60 41.41
CA SER A 502 0.21 -16.46 40.01
C SER A 502 0.03 -17.82 39.31
N THR A 503 0.83 -18.83 39.66
CA THR A 503 0.77 -20.17 39.05
C THR A 503 -0.36 -21.04 39.58
N SER A 504 -0.83 -20.81 40.80
CA SER A 504 -2.02 -21.49 41.36
C SER A 504 -3.33 -20.82 40.93
N HIS A 505 -3.27 -19.70 40.21
CA HIS A 505 -4.44 -18.92 39.79
C HIS A 505 -5.04 -19.50 38.49
N PRO A 506 -6.25 -20.08 38.51
CA PRO A 506 -6.83 -20.74 37.32
C PRO A 506 -7.01 -19.77 36.15
N PHE A 507 -7.38 -18.51 36.42
CA PHE A 507 -7.53 -17.51 35.35
C PHE A 507 -6.20 -17.08 34.73
N PHE A 508 -5.06 -17.24 35.42
CA PHE A 508 -3.75 -16.99 34.81
C PHE A 508 -3.44 -18.06 33.77
N ILE A 509 -3.67 -19.34 34.09
CA ILE A 509 -3.49 -20.45 33.14
C ILE A 509 -4.41 -20.29 31.93
N LEU A 510 -5.70 -19.98 32.15
CA LEU A 510 -6.65 -19.75 31.06
C LEU A 510 -6.26 -18.55 30.19
N TRP A 511 -5.73 -17.48 30.80
CA TRP A 511 -5.22 -16.33 30.06
C TRP A 511 -4.04 -16.74 29.17
N ILE A 512 -3.04 -17.44 29.69
CA ILE A 512 -1.89 -17.90 28.91
C ILE A 512 -2.33 -18.84 27.77
N LEU A 513 -3.21 -19.80 28.03
CA LEU A 513 -3.74 -20.71 27.00
C LEU A 513 -4.47 -19.94 25.89
N SER A 514 -5.36 -19.01 26.26
CA SER A 514 -6.07 -18.18 25.29
C SER A 514 -5.13 -17.29 24.48
N ALA A 515 -4.08 -16.74 25.12
CA ALA A 515 -3.08 -15.90 24.45
C ALA A 515 -2.25 -16.71 23.45
N VAL A 516 -1.86 -17.94 23.78
CA VAL A 516 -1.16 -18.86 22.89
C VAL A 516 -2.04 -19.21 21.68
N VAL A 517 -3.30 -19.60 21.91
CA VAL A 517 -4.24 -19.93 20.82
C VAL A 517 -4.45 -18.72 19.90
N SER A 518 -4.72 -17.54 20.46
CA SER A 518 -4.89 -16.30 19.71
C SER A 518 -3.63 -15.93 18.89
N SER A 519 -2.45 -16.07 19.50
CA SER A 519 -1.17 -15.76 18.84
C SER A 519 -0.88 -16.73 17.69
N CYS A 520 -1.08 -18.04 17.90
CA CYS A 520 -0.89 -19.05 16.86
C CYS A 520 -1.88 -18.89 15.70
N PHE A 521 -3.14 -18.59 15.99
CA PHE A 521 -4.15 -18.36 14.96
C PHE A 521 -3.79 -17.11 14.13
N THR A 522 -3.54 -15.97 14.77
CA THR A 522 -3.19 -14.74 14.05
C THR A 522 -1.87 -14.87 13.27
N TYR A 523 -0.86 -15.54 13.81
CA TYR A 523 0.38 -15.85 13.09
C TYR A 523 0.14 -16.71 11.84
N THR A 524 -0.64 -17.78 11.98
CA THR A 524 -1.00 -18.64 10.84
C THR A 524 -1.76 -17.86 9.79
N TRP A 525 -2.64 -16.94 10.21
CA TRP A 525 -3.38 -16.07 9.33
C TRP A 525 -2.47 -15.14 8.54
N ASP A 526 -1.53 -14.46 9.20
CA ASP A 526 -0.64 -13.50 8.56
C ASP A 526 0.21 -14.20 7.47
N ILE A 527 0.76 -15.38 7.75
CA ILE A 527 1.59 -16.10 6.79
C ILE A 527 0.78 -16.73 5.65
N LYS A 528 -0.27 -17.48 5.96
CA LYS A 528 -1.00 -18.27 4.94
C LYS A 528 -2.03 -17.44 4.19
N MET A 529 -2.80 -16.62 4.90
CA MET A 529 -3.93 -15.91 4.31
C MET A 529 -3.51 -14.53 3.82
N ASP A 530 -2.83 -13.76 4.67
CA ASP A 530 -2.52 -12.38 4.32
C ASP A 530 -1.35 -12.29 3.35
N TRP A 531 -0.29 -13.05 3.57
CA TRP A 531 0.89 -13.09 2.71
C TRP A 531 0.79 -14.12 1.59
N GLY A 532 -0.11 -15.12 1.68
CA GLY A 532 -0.29 -16.14 0.64
C GLY A 532 0.92 -17.07 0.50
N LEU A 533 1.62 -17.35 1.60
CA LEU A 533 2.76 -18.26 1.63
C LEU A 533 2.33 -19.67 2.03
N PHE A 534 3.19 -20.67 1.83
CA PHE A 534 2.90 -22.10 2.02
C PHE A 534 1.80 -22.66 1.11
N ASP A 535 1.78 -22.23 -0.16
CA ASP A 535 0.95 -22.83 -1.20
C ASP A 535 1.47 -24.25 -1.55
N PRO A 536 0.62 -25.27 -1.69
CA PRO A 536 1.04 -26.60 -2.15
C PRO A 536 1.71 -26.62 -3.54
N ASN A 537 1.47 -25.62 -4.38
CA ASN A 537 2.20 -25.44 -5.65
C ASN A 537 3.56 -24.79 -5.38
N GLN A 538 4.54 -25.63 -5.03
CA GLN A 538 5.90 -25.19 -4.71
C GLN A 538 6.63 -24.71 -5.99
N GLY A 539 7.07 -23.45 -6.00
CA GLY A 539 8.10 -22.99 -6.93
C GLY A 539 9.51 -23.42 -6.49
N ASP A 540 10.55 -22.81 -7.05
CA ASP A 540 11.96 -23.15 -6.75
C ASP A 540 12.37 -22.92 -5.28
N ASN A 541 11.61 -22.10 -4.54
CA ASN A 541 11.89 -21.75 -3.14
C ASN A 541 10.95 -22.45 -2.16
N ARG A 542 11.52 -23.23 -1.22
CA ARG A 542 10.76 -24.00 -0.21
C ARG A 542 9.87 -23.11 0.65
N PHE A 543 8.56 -23.43 0.74
CA PHE A 543 7.53 -22.71 1.51
C PHE A 543 7.10 -21.34 0.97
N LEU A 544 7.73 -20.83 -0.09
CA LEU A 544 7.29 -19.63 -0.79
C LEU A 544 6.38 -20.02 -1.96
N ARG A 545 5.55 -19.07 -2.38
CA ARG A 545 4.75 -19.18 -3.60
C ARG A 545 5.62 -19.05 -4.85
N GLU A 546 5.11 -19.50 -5.99
CA GLU A 546 5.81 -19.45 -7.28
C GLU A 546 6.11 -18.02 -7.75
N GLU A 547 5.18 -17.08 -7.50
CA GLU A 547 5.33 -15.68 -7.92
C GLU A 547 5.76 -14.77 -6.76
N ILE A 548 6.98 -14.25 -6.81
CA ILE A 548 7.49 -13.25 -5.87
C ILE A 548 7.82 -11.94 -6.59
N VAL A 549 7.44 -10.81 -6.00
CA VAL A 549 7.69 -9.47 -6.55
C VAL A 549 9.01 -8.91 -6.03
N TYR A 550 9.32 -9.12 -4.74
CA TYR A 550 10.57 -8.67 -4.14
C TYR A 550 11.75 -9.57 -4.56
N SER A 551 12.86 -8.94 -4.96
CA SER A 551 13.98 -9.59 -5.66
C SER A 551 14.74 -10.64 -4.86
N SER A 552 14.74 -10.58 -3.52
CA SER A 552 15.46 -11.52 -2.67
C SER A 552 14.50 -12.36 -1.82
N PRO A 553 14.57 -13.71 -1.90
CA PRO A 553 13.83 -14.61 -1.02
C PRO A 553 14.14 -14.40 0.47
N GLY A 554 15.33 -13.88 0.81
CA GLY A 554 15.76 -13.64 2.19
C GLY A 554 14.82 -12.69 2.95
N TYR A 555 14.19 -11.73 2.27
CA TYR A 555 13.24 -10.81 2.90
C TYR A 555 12.00 -11.53 3.43
N TYR A 556 11.53 -12.58 2.75
CA TYR A 556 10.35 -13.34 3.18
C TYR A 556 10.65 -14.18 4.42
N TYR A 557 11.79 -14.88 4.44
CA TYR A 557 12.18 -15.67 5.62
C TYR A 557 12.45 -14.77 6.82
N PHE A 558 13.11 -13.63 6.62
CA PHE A 558 13.32 -12.63 7.68
C PHE A 558 11.98 -12.11 8.24
N ALA A 559 11.01 -11.84 7.38
CA ALA A 559 9.68 -11.40 7.78
C ALA A 559 8.92 -12.47 8.56
N ILE A 560 8.97 -13.73 8.13
CA ILE A 560 8.36 -14.87 8.86
C ILE A 560 8.93 -14.97 10.28
N LEU A 561 10.26 -14.90 10.42
CA LEU A 561 10.93 -15.00 11.72
C LEU A 561 10.62 -13.79 12.62
N THR A 562 10.63 -12.59 12.04
CA THR A 562 10.37 -11.35 12.78
C THR A 562 8.91 -11.26 13.22
N ASP A 563 7.95 -11.68 12.38
CA ASP A 563 6.54 -11.74 12.78
C ASP A 563 6.33 -12.71 13.93
N LEU A 564 6.95 -13.90 13.89
CA LEU A 564 6.88 -14.87 14.97
C LEU A 564 7.43 -14.29 16.28
N ALA A 565 8.65 -13.73 16.25
CA ALA A 565 9.30 -13.19 17.43
C ALA A 565 8.49 -12.05 18.08
N LEU A 566 8.01 -11.10 17.27
CA LEU A 566 7.25 -9.96 17.77
C LEU A 566 5.82 -10.33 18.19
N ARG A 567 5.18 -11.32 17.57
CA ARG A 567 3.86 -11.82 17.98
C ARG A 567 3.88 -12.39 19.40
N PHE A 568 4.94 -13.12 19.74
CA PHE A 568 5.14 -13.64 21.08
C PHE A 568 5.79 -12.61 22.03
N GLY A 569 5.91 -11.34 21.64
CA GLY A 569 6.46 -10.27 22.48
C GLY A 569 5.71 -10.07 23.81
N TRP A 570 4.43 -10.45 23.87
CA TRP A 570 3.67 -10.45 25.12
C TRP A 570 4.26 -11.39 26.17
N THR A 571 4.92 -12.49 25.78
CA THR A 571 5.56 -13.42 26.72
C THR A 571 6.67 -12.74 27.52
N LEU A 572 7.51 -11.95 26.83
CA LEU A 572 8.55 -11.14 27.44
C LEU A 572 7.94 -10.06 28.37
N SER A 573 6.85 -9.42 27.93
CA SER A 573 6.14 -8.44 28.75
C SER A 573 5.66 -9.06 30.05
N VAL A 574 4.98 -10.21 29.99
CA VAL A 574 4.43 -10.89 31.16
C VAL A 574 5.56 -11.37 32.08
N SER A 575 6.59 -12.03 31.54
CA SER A 575 7.68 -12.54 32.36
C SER A 575 8.44 -11.44 33.11
N LEU A 576 8.76 -10.33 32.46
CA LEU A 576 9.54 -9.25 33.09
C LEU A 576 8.70 -8.40 34.05
N THR A 577 7.39 -8.28 33.80
CA THR A 577 6.48 -7.56 34.69
C THR A 577 6.18 -8.37 35.95
N GLU A 578 5.94 -9.69 35.84
CA GLU A 578 5.69 -10.56 37.00
C GLU A 578 6.95 -10.75 37.86
N LEU A 579 8.15 -10.71 37.27
CA LEU A 579 9.41 -10.72 38.01
C LEU A 579 9.73 -9.37 38.69
N GLY A 580 8.94 -8.32 38.45
CA GLY A 580 9.15 -6.99 39.01
C GLY A 580 10.39 -6.25 38.48
N VAL A 581 11.04 -6.77 37.43
CA VAL A 581 12.27 -6.18 36.86
C VAL A 581 11.96 -4.89 36.10
N ILE A 582 10.83 -4.86 35.38
CA ILE A 582 10.42 -3.72 34.57
C ILE A 582 8.94 -3.40 34.84
N HIS A 583 8.63 -2.11 35.02
CA HIS A 583 7.25 -1.65 35.12
C HIS A 583 6.46 -1.90 33.83
N SER A 584 5.19 -2.32 33.95
CA SER A 584 4.29 -2.60 32.83
C SER A 584 4.19 -1.45 31.82
N ASP A 585 4.16 -0.19 32.29
CA ASP A 585 4.09 0.99 31.43
C ASP A 585 5.33 1.16 30.54
N LEU A 586 6.51 0.84 31.05
CA LEU A 586 7.76 0.90 30.29
C LEU A 586 7.80 -0.21 29.23
N MET A 587 7.32 -1.42 29.56
CA MET A 587 7.21 -2.50 28.57
C MET A 587 6.26 -2.16 27.44
N VAL A 588 5.13 -1.49 27.71
CA VAL A 588 4.24 -1.01 26.63
C VAL A 588 4.95 0.02 25.76
N THR A 589 5.74 0.92 26.34
CA THR A 589 6.52 1.92 25.58
C THR A 589 7.59 1.27 24.70
N ILE A 590 8.16 0.13 25.08
CA ILE A 590 9.13 -0.64 24.28
C ILE A 590 8.43 -1.47 23.20
N LEU A 591 7.35 -2.18 23.54
CA LEU A 591 6.67 -3.10 22.65
C LEU A 591 5.77 -2.41 21.62
N ALA A 592 5.20 -1.24 21.94
CA ALA A 592 4.29 -0.55 21.02
C ALA A 592 4.98 -0.11 19.70
N PRO A 593 6.17 0.51 19.70
CA PRO A 593 6.90 0.79 18.47
C PRO A 593 7.27 -0.48 17.67
N LEU A 594 7.58 -1.57 18.37
CA LEU A 594 7.89 -2.86 17.73
C LEU A 594 6.67 -3.47 17.06
N GLU A 595 5.48 -3.37 17.67
CA GLU A 595 4.22 -3.81 17.05
C GLU A 595 3.88 -2.97 15.81
N VAL A 596 4.11 -1.66 15.85
CA VAL A 596 3.98 -0.79 14.67
C VAL A 596 4.98 -1.20 13.58
N PHE A 597 6.22 -1.53 13.94
CA PHE A 597 7.22 -2.03 12.99
C PHE A 597 6.83 -3.39 12.39
N ARG A 598 6.28 -4.32 13.19
CA ARG A 598 5.75 -5.60 12.71
C ARG A 598 4.67 -5.39 11.65
N ARG A 599 3.74 -4.46 11.90
CA ARG A 599 2.68 -4.09 10.95
C ARG A 599 3.23 -3.44 9.68
N PHE A 600 4.28 -2.63 9.82
CA PHE A 600 5.02 -2.09 8.67
C PHE A 600 5.59 -3.20 7.77
N VAL A 601 6.18 -4.25 8.34
CA VAL A 601 6.64 -5.42 7.55
C VAL A 601 5.45 -6.14 6.90
N TRP A 602 4.37 -6.38 7.67
CA TRP A 602 3.16 -7.04 7.17
C TRP A 602 2.55 -6.32 5.95
N ASN A 603 2.60 -4.98 5.92
CA ASN A 603 2.06 -4.16 4.84
C ASN A 603 2.70 -4.48 3.48
N PHE A 604 4.00 -4.77 3.42
CA PHE A 604 4.67 -5.12 2.16
C PHE A 604 4.12 -6.40 1.55
N PHE A 605 4.05 -7.47 2.33
CA PHE A 605 3.64 -8.79 1.85
C PHE A 605 2.12 -8.89 1.65
N ARG A 606 1.33 -8.18 2.47
CA ARG A 606 -0.12 -8.10 2.30
C ARG A 606 -0.49 -7.47 0.96
N LEU A 607 0.09 -6.32 0.63
CA LEU A 607 -0.22 -5.63 -0.61
C LEU A 607 0.29 -6.38 -1.84
N GLU A 608 1.44 -7.04 -1.70
CA GLU A 608 1.97 -7.90 -2.76
C GLU A 608 1.03 -9.09 -3.04
N ASN A 609 0.54 -9.78 -2.01
CA ASN A 609 -0.41 -10.88 -2.17
C ASN A 609 -1.72 -10.41 -2.80
N GLU A 610 -2.23 -9.25 -2.40
CA GLU A 610 -3.43 -8.66 -3.01
C GLU A 610 -3.20 -8.26 -4.47
N HIS A 611 -2.01 -7.72 -4.80
CA HIS A 611 -1.63 -7.40 -6.16
C HIS A 611 -1.63 -8.65 -7.05
N LEU A 612 -0.94 -9.71 -6.64
CA LEU A 612 -0.85 -10.96 -7.41
C LEU A 612 -2.23 -11.62 -7.61
N ASN A 613 -3.07 -11.64 -6.57
CA ASN A 613 -4.43 -12.18 -6.67
C ASN A 613 -5.32 -11.37 -7.63
N ASN A 614 -5.15 -10.05 -7.70
CA ASN A 614 -5.89 -9.19 -8.63
C ASN A 614 -5.38 -9.33 -10.08
N CYS A 615 -4.07 -9.56 -10.27
CA CYS A 615 -3.47 -9.89 -11.57
C CYS A 615 -3.95 -11.25 -12.09
N GLY A 616 -3.91 -12.29 -11.24
CA GLY A 616 -4.34 -13.66 -11.61
C GLY A 616 -5.83 -13.78 -11.93
N LYS A 617 -6.67 -12.88 -11.41
CA LYS A 617 -8.11 -12.80 -11.75
C LYS A 617 -8.41 -11.84 -12.92
N PHE A 618 -7.39 -11.30 -13.59
CA PHE A 618 -7.51 -10.32 -14.68
C PHE A 618 -8.36 -9.09 -14.31
N ARG A 619 -8.37 -8.71 -13.03
CA ARG A 619 -9.06 -7.50 -12.53
C ARG A 619 -8.16 -6.26 -12.58
N ALA A 620 -6.85 -6.46 -12.71
CA ALA A 620 -5.82 -5.42 -12.66
C ALA A 620 -5.59 -4.68 -13.98
N VAL A 621 -6.66 -4.22 -14.65
CA VAL A 621 -6.54 -3.26 -15.76
C VAL A 621 -6.88 -1.85 -15.24
N ARG A 622 -6.28 -1.48 -14.10
CA ARG A 622 -6.31 -0.11 -13.58
C ARG A 622 -4.88 0.37 -13.40
N ASP A 623 -4.53 1.35 -14.22
CA ASP A 623 -3.58 2.39 -13.86
C ASP A 623 -2.08 2.06 -13.79
N ILE A 624 -1.50 1.60 -14.91
CA ILE A 624 -0.13 2.03 -15.28
C ILE A 624 -0.23 2.99 -16.45
N SER A 625 0.11 4.24 -16.19
CA SER A 625 0.25 5.26 -17.22
C SER A 625 1.59 5.09 -17.94
N VAL A 626 1.67 4.17 -18.91
CA VAL A 626 2.67 4.34 -19.96
C VAL A 626 2.13 5.43 -20.88
N ALA A 627 2.80 6.57 -20.92
CA ALA A 627 2.42 7.65 -21.83
C ALA A 627 2.34 7.06 -23.26
N PRO A 628 1.34 7.46 -24.08
CA PRO A 628 1.39 7.14 -25.50
C PRO A 628 2.72 7.69 -26.04
N ILE A 629 3.54 6.81 -26.62
CA ILE A 629 4.73 7.24 -27.33
C ILE A 629 4.23 8.06 -28.50
N ASP A 630 4.29 9.39 -28.38
CA ASP A 630 3.93 10.30 -29.45
C ASP A 630 4.72 9.91 -30.71
N SER A 631 4.13 10.02 -31.89
CA SER A 631 4.79 9.69 -33.17
C SER A 631 6.16 10.39 -33.32
N GLY A 632 6.29 11.61 -32.78
CA GLY A 632 7.56 12.33 -32.66
C GLY A 632 8.54 11.72 -31.66
N ASN A 633 8.07 11.21 -30.53
CA ASN A 633 8.89 10.46 -29.56
C ASN A 633 9.29 9.08 -30.10
N GLN A 634 8.46 8.44 -30.92
CA GLN A 634 8.79 7.19 -31.60
C GLN A 634 9.92 7.41 -32.61
N ALA A 635 9.88 8.51 -33.38
CA ALA A 635 10.96 8.89 -34.28
C ALA A 635 12.25 9.27 -33.55
N LEU A 636 12.13 10.01 -32.43
CA LEU A 636 13.27 10.35 -31.57
C LEU A 636 13.89 9.11 -30.92
N LEU A 637 13.06 8.19 -30.41
CA LEU A 637 13.49 6.90 -29.88
C LEU A 637 14.17 6.08 -30.96
N VAL A 638 13.58 5.97 -32.15
CA VAL A 638 14.20 5.28 -33.31
C VAL A 638 15.57 5.88 -33.63
N ARG A 639 15.70 7.21 -33.67
CA ARG A 639 17.01 7.89 -33.86
C ARG A 639 18.01 7.60 -32.75
N MET A 640 17.63 7.77 -31.48
CA MET A 640 18.48 7.47 -30.32
C MET A 640 18.86 5.98 -30.25
N MET A 641 18.06 5.11 -30.84
CA MET A 641 18.24 3.67 -30.85
C MET A 641 19.08 3.14 -32.01
N ASP A 642 19.28 3.95 -33.06
CA ASP A 642 20.09 3.64 -34.24
C ASP A 642 21.49 4.28 -34.20
N GLU A 643 21.83 5.06 -33.16
CA GLU A 643 23.20 5.55 -32.95
C GLU A 643 24.19 4.41 -32.65
N PRO A 644 25.34 4.33 -33.37
CA PRO A 644 26.33 3.24 -33.23
C PRO A 644 27.09 3.21 -31.90
N SER A 645 27.04 4.30 -31.12
CA SER A 645 27.80 4.50 -29.88
C SER A 645 26.86 4.99 -28.78
N GLY A 646 26.71 4.19 -27.72
CA GLY A 646 26.10 4.68 -26.50
C GLY A 646 26.88 5.88 -25.96
N VAL A 647 26.20 7.02 -25.84
CA VAL A 647 26.50 8.17 -24.99
C VAL A 647 28.00 8.52 -24.85
N VAL A 648 28.47 9.49 -25.62
CA VAL A 648 29.54 10.37 -25.11
C VAL A 648 28.84 11.39 -24.21
N ASN A 649 29.23 11.41 -22.95
CA ASN A 649 28.71 12.29 -21.90
C ASN A 649 28.43 13.72 -22.37
N ARG A 650 27.26 14.24 -21.98
CA ARG A 650 27.13 15.56 -21.38
C ARG A 650 25.89 15.63 -20.49
#